data_AF-A5BVL5-F1
#
_entry.id   AF-A5BVL5-F1
#
_cell.length_a   1.000
_cell.length_b   1.000
_cell.length_c   1.000
_cell.angle_alpha   90.00
_cell.angle_beta   90.00
_cell.angle_gamma   90.00
#
_symmetry.space_group_name_H-M   'P 1'
#
loop_
_entity.id
_entity.type
_entity.pdbx_description
1 polymer ?
#
loop_
_entity_poly.entity_id
_entity_poly.type
_entity_poly.pdbx_seq_one_letter_code
_entity_poly.pdbx_strand_id
1 'polypeptide(L)'
;MAKKVCCFELGFRGVGILLGMIFMGVSYGVVEGNLVAGQKSLEVGRNVDTLNRHAVKTIQSEDGDIIDCIDIYKQPAFDHPALKNHTIQMTPSYDPTTETRAETIAAKLGGRKRESSRTVTSQLWQKSGSCPKGTIPVLRIQKKDLLKSNSVGEYGRKKQPGFTNELTLGNDSENSYLQQANHSKAVLLTEGFNYLGGKGDIQVFNPYVESDDEYSTSQVCLKHGPYYAFESVESGWAVNPSVYGDRKTRLFVYWTADASKTTGCFDLTCPGFIQTSSEIALGAAIYPISVPRGLPYQITIYIYKDPYTNNWWVQYGGKINIGYWPHKLFKMLSYGAEAVEWGGEVYSSKIGNSPPPHTATAMGSGKFPGPIFGSGCVRRMRVRENTAPLKFPERVFTYADEYECYDVYYVGDYIDDPEFYYGGPGLIVFSNGVYGMSKERKASMEMEIDRKLKLLNKPAVKSIQSEDGDIIDCVDIHKQPALDHPALKKHIIQMAPKYVPEGVSPAMKKESSKTGGSEVKQIWQRSGSCPEGTIPIRRIQKKDLLRAASLQHFGRKPPSHPLQENTIKPDKSLGPNGTDVPVGPETNRSKAVLLSYEYQFLGASGAINVWKPTVDLPDDYSSGQIWLKSGNLSNYDSVESGWVVYPALYGNDQPRSFIHWTSDAYHTTGCFDLTCAGFVQTNNKISFGTALDPVSVASGPQYEIGVSIYMDPVTSNWWLDYGSETKVGYWPGTLFETLNFSAIVAEWGGEVYSSRVLNSQANHTTTQMGSGAFPTSLYGIASYVARIRNMDFSLQWKYPGDKETYVSELQCYNTFNALSGPGDEPRLFFGGSENDDMVIGDDDEDYLSDHWEFVCDGNPRKDKESTNWWLLVQAEPVGYWTTTLFTSLSHRAEALAWGGKVINSAHMGAHGQHTQTDMGSGHFLTMGNLRASFIRGIQFIDDKFFTRILWFLVPNITNKNCYGENEGEVSADWGWFLYCAGSGGWLDCK
;
A
#
# COMPACT_ATOMS: atom_id res chain seq x y z
N MET A 1 -65.18 14.24 -52.65
CA MET A 1 -64.10 14.97 -51.97
C MET A 1 -62.78 14.72 -52.71
N ALA A 2 -62.00 15.78 -52.88
CA ALA A 2 -60.61 15.84 -53.35
C ALA A 2 -59.65 14.94 -52.51
N LYS A 3 -58.38 14.58 -52.85
CA LYS A 3 -57.35 15.16 -53.76
C LYS A 3 -56.17 14.15 -53.91
N LYS A 4 -55.63 14.05 -55.14
CA LYS A 4 -54.22 13.91 -55.58
C LYS A 4 -53.29 12.75 -55.12
N VAL A 5 -52.89 11.93 -56.10
CA VAL A 5 -51.60 11.21 -56.19
C VAL A 5 -50.88 11.75 -57.43
N CYS A 6 -49.60 12.13 -57.33
CA CYS A 6 -48.75 12.55 -58.46
C CYS A 6 -47.76 11.45 -58.84
N CYS A 7 -47.65 11.15 -60.13
CA CYS A 7 -46.58 10.39 -60.77
C CYS A 7 -45.29 11.21 -60.89
N PHE A 8 -44.13 10.53 -60.94
CA PHE A 8 -42.97 10.98 -61.72
C PHE A 8 -42.21 9.76 -62.28
N GLU A 9 -42.08 9.72 -63.61
CA GLU A 9 -41.19 8.81 -64.35
C GLU A 9 -39.73 9.31 -64.23
N LEU A 10 -38.77 8.39 -64.05
CA LEU A 10 -37.33 8.68 -64.13
C LEU A 10 -36.70 7.85 -65.26
N GLY A 11 -36.18 8.55 -66.26
CA GLY A 11 -35.72 8.01 -67.54
C GLY A 11 -34.38 7.26 -67.49
N PHE A 12 -34.27 6.31 -68.43
CA PHE A 12 -33.16 5.38 -68.71
C PHE A 12 -31.77 6.00 -68.98
N ARG A 13 -31.58 7.32 -68.86
CA ARG A 13 -30.27 7.98 -69.02
C ARG A 13 -29.47 8.09 -67.72
N GLY A 14 -30.09 7.96 -66.55
CA GLY A 14 -29.40 8.05 -65.25
C GLY A 14 -28.59 6.81 -64.86
N VAL A 15 -29.04 5.62 -65.27
CA VAL A 15 -28.43 4.35 -64.85
C VAL A 15 -27.08 4.09 -65.53
N GLY A 16 -26.93 4.46 -66.81
CA GLY A 16 -25.66 4.34 -67.53
C GLY A 16 -24.57 5.30 -67.02
N ILE A 17 -24.97 6.49 -66.54
CA ILE A 17 -24.04 7.47 -65.97
C ILE A 17 -23.59 7.02 -64.57
N LEU A 18 -24.49 6.45 -63.77
CA LEU A 18 -24.16 5.93 -62.44
C LEU A 18 -23.19 4.73 -62.50
N LEU A 19 -23.42 3.78 -63.42
CA LEU A 19 -22.51 2.64 -63.64
C LEU A 19 -21.15 3.09 -64.20
N GLY A 20 -21.13 4.10 -65.08
CA GLY A 20 -19.89 4.69 -65.58
C GLY A 20 -19.08 5.42 -64.50
N MET A 21 -19.74 6.12 -63.57
CA MET A 21 -19.08 6.77 -62.43
C MET A 21 -18.55 5.75 -61.42
N ILE A 22 -19.25 4.63 -61.19
CA ILE A 22 -18.77 3.54 -60.33
C ILE A 22 -17.55 2.86 -60.97
N PHE A 23 -17.59 2.58 -62.28
CA PHE A 23 -16.45 1.98 -62.99
C PHE A 23 -15.24 2.91 -63.04
N MET A 24 -15.45 4.23 -63.26
CA MET A 24 -14.38 5.23 -63.15
C MET A 24 -13.85 5.34 -61.72
N GLY A 25 -14.71 5.33 -60.70
CA GLY A 25 -14.28 5.38 -59.29
C GLY A 25 -13.48 4.15 -58.86
N VAL A 26 -13.87 2.95 -59.30
CA VAL A 26 -13.13 1.71 -59.04
C VAL A 26 -11.80 1.68 -59.80
N SER A 27 -11.77 2.12 -61.07
CA SER A 27 -10.52 2.19 -61.83
C SER A 27 -9.58 3.31 -61.32
N TYR A 28 -10.10 4.45 -60.87
CA TYR A 28 -9.30 5.49 -60.20
C TYR A 28 -8.74 4.97 -58.87
N GLY A 29 -9.56 4.33 -58.03
CA GLY A 29 -9.12 3.76 -56.76
C GLY A 29 -8.09 2.63 -56.90
N VAL A 30 -8.20 1.81 -57.96
CA VAL A 30 -7.19 0.78 -58.28
C VAL A 30 -5.90 1.41 -58.83
N VAL A 31 -5.98 2.46 -59.64
CA VAL A 31 -4.81 3.19 -60.17
C VAL A 31 -4.09 3.95 -59.04
N GLU A 32 -4.83 4.61 -58.15
CA GLU A 32 -4.31 5.33 -56.99
C GLU A 32 -3.71 4.38 -55.95
N GLY A 33 -4.36 3.24 -55.68
CA GLY A 33 -3.82 2.17 -54.85
C GLY A 33 -2.51 1.57 -55.41
N ASN A 34 -2.43 1.36 -56.73
CA ASN A 34 -1.22 0.86 -57.40
C ASN A 34 -0.10 1.91 -57.44
N LEU A 35 -0.42 3.21 -57.58
CA LEU A 35 0.53 4.31 -57.49
C LEU A 35 1.13 4.44 -56.08
N VAL A 36 0.30 4.37 -55.04
CA VAL A 36 0.75 4.42 -53.63
C VAL A 36 1.59 3.19 -53.27
N ALA A 37 1.18 1.99 -53.71
CA ALA A 37 1.97 0.77 -53.50
C ALA A 37 3.31 0.80 -54.27
N GLY A 38 3.31 1.34 -55.49
CA GLY A 38 4.52 1.55 -56.31
C GLY A 38 5.48 2.55 -55.67
N GLN A 39 4.96 3.67 -55.15
CA GLN A 39 5.73 4.71 -54.47
C GLN A 39 6.34 4.19 -53.15
N LYS A 40 5.57 3.44 -52.36
CA LYS A 40 6.06 2.73 -51.16
C LYS A 40 7.17 1.72 -51.51
N SER A 41 7.02 0.95 -52.59
CA SER A 41 8.03 -0.05 -53.02
C SER A 41 9.35 0.58 -53.50
N LEU A 42 9.28 1.76 -54.14
CA LEU A 42 10.43 2.56 -54.55
C LEU A 42 11.14 3.20 -53.35
N GLU A 43 10.38 3.79 -52.42
CA GLU A 43 10.90 4.36 -51.17
C GLU A 43 11.59 3.29 -50.31
N VAL A 44 10.92 2.14 -50.13
CA VAL A 44 11.51 0.99 -49.43
C VAL A 44 12.77 0.51 -50.14
N GLY A 45 12.78 0.43 -51.48
CA GLY A 45 13.98 0.05 -52.24
C GLY A 45 15.19 0.95 -51.96
N ARG A 46 15.00 2.26 -52.02
CA ARG A 46 16.06 3.25 -51.72
C ARG A 46 16.52 3.21 -50.26
N ASN A 47 15.62 2.91 -49.33
CA ASN A 47 15.92 2.85 -47.91
C ASN A 47 16.58 1.53 -47.48
N VAL A 48 16.27 0.39 -48.13
CA VAL A 48 16.97 -0.90 -47.88
C VAL A 48 18.47 -0.75 -48.13
N ASP A 49 18.86 -0.09 -49.21
CA ASP A 49 20.28 0.15 -49.55
C ASP A 49 20.96 1.13 -48.59
N THR A 50 20.17 1.97 -47.89
CA THR A 50 20.67 2.91 -46.88
C THR A 50 20.81 2.24 -45.51
N LEU A 51 19.85 1.38 -45.13
CA LEU A 51 19.82 0.65 -43.87
C LEU A 51 20.86 -0.48 -43.83
N ASN A 52 21.02 -1.22 -44.93
CA ASN A 52 22.04 -2.24 -45.05
C ASN A 52 23.37 -1.60 -45.47
N ARG A 53 24.40 -1.71 -44.62
CA ARG A 53 25.74 -1.18 -44.94
C ARG A 53 26.52 -2.15 -45.82
N HIS A 54 27.57 -1.64 -46.45
CA HIS A 54 28.50 -2.46 -47.21
C HIS A 54 29.11 -3.56 -46.33
N ALA A 55 28.73 -4.81 -46.59
CA ALA A 55 29.24 -5.98 -45.89
C ALA A 55 30.66 -6.32 -46.35
N VAL A 56 31.58 -6.53 -45.40
CA VAL A 56 32.92 -7.09 -45.66
C VAL A 56 32.81 -8.58 -45.98
N LYS A 57 31.86 -9.25 -45.33
CA LYS A 57 31.54 -10.67 -45.51
C LYS A 57 30.07 -10.87 -45.19
N THR A 58 29.39 -11.72 -45.95
CA THR A 58 28.01 -12.14 -45.67
C THR A 58 28.01 -13.62 -45.30
N ILE A 59 27.27 -13.98 -44.27
CA ILE A 59 27.10 -15.34 -43.77
C ILE A 59 25.62 -15.69 -43.86
N GLN A 60 25.29 -16.80 -44.52
CA GLN A 60 23.94 -17.33 -44.51
C GLN A 60 23.83 -18.41 -43.44
N SER A 61 22.96 -18.19 -42.48
CA SER A 61 22.64 -19.12 -41.40
C SER A 61 21.76 -20.26 -41.90
N GLU A 62 21.84 -21.42 -41.25
CA GLU A 62 21.02 -22.60 -41.56
C GLU A 62 19.51 -22.34 -41.45
N ASP A 63 19.12 -21.35 -40.65
CA ASP A 63 17.74 -21.01 -40.36
C ASP A 63 17.18 -19.90 -41.28
N GLY A 64 17.96 -19.48 -42.28
CA GLY A 64 17.58 -18.50 -43.30
C GLY A 64 18.05 -17.08 -43.04
N ASP A 65 18.57 -16.78 -41.85
CA ASP A 65 19.12 -15.46 -41.51
C ASP A 65 20.36 -15.15 -42.35
N ILE A 66 20.50 -13.88 -42.75
CA ILE A 66 21.67 -13.37 -43.45
C ILE A 66 22.38 -12.39 -42.52
N ILE A 67 23.60 -12.72 -42.11
CA ILE A 67 24.42 -11.90 -41.22
C ILE A 67 25.50 -11.20 -42.04
N ASP A 68 25.49 -9.88 -42.04
CA ASP A 68 26.51 -9.05 -42.64
C ASP A 68 27.55 -8.63 -41.62
N CYS A 69 28.81 -8.96 -41.90
CA CYS A 69 29.96 -8.47 -41.15
C CYS A 69 30.28 -7.05 -41.62
N ILE A 70 29.90 -6.06 -40.83
CA ILE A 70 30.10 -4.64 -41.14
C ILE A 70 31.34 -4.14 -40.41
N ASP A 71 32.14 -3.31 -41.07
CA ASP A 71 33.26 -2.63 -40.43
C ASP A 71 32.79 -1.88 -39.17
N ILE A 72 33.49 -2.05 -38.04
CA ILE A 72 33.06 -1.53 -36.75
C ILE A 72 32.86 -0.01 -36.76
N TYR A 73 33.58 0.75 -37.60
CA TYR A 73 33.46 2.20 -37.74
C TYR A 73 32.33 2.64 -38.69
N LYS A 74 31.70 1.69 -39.39
CA LYS A 74 30.59 1.92 -40.33
C LYS A 74 29.24 1.40 -39.81
N GLN A 75 29.17 1.04 -38.53
CA GLN A 75 27.95 0.53 -37.92
C GLN A 75 26.83 1.59 -37.82
N PRO A 76 25.55 1.20 -37.77
CA PRO A 76 24.42 2.12 -37.72
C PRO A 76 24.49 3.17 -36.61
N ALA A 77 25.13 2.85 -35.47
CA ALA A 77 25.24 3.74 -34.32
C ALA A 77 25.68 5.19 -34.66
N PHE A 78 26.56 5.36 -35.64
CA PHE A 78 27.17 6.65 -35.98
C PHE A 78 26.29 7.56 -36.84
N ASP A 79 25.12 7.09 -37.28
CA ASP A 79 24.11 7.98 -37.87
C ASP A 79 23.46 8.88 -36.80
N HIS A 80 23.56 8.52 -35.52
CA HIS A 80 23.04 9.33 -34.44
C HIS A 80 23.82 10.66 -34.36
N PRO A 81 23.15 11.83 -34.34
CA PRO A 81 23.82 13.13 -34.32
C PRO A 81 24.84 13.28 -33.18
N ALA A 82 24.54 12.75 -32.00
CA ALA A 82 25.44 12.80 -30.84
C ALA A 82 26.69 11.89 -30.96
N LEU A 83 26.73 10.96 -31.94
CA LEU A 83 27.76 9.93 -32.05
C LEU A 83 28.67 10.04 -33.28
N LYS A 84 28.50 11.06 -34.14
CA LYS A 84 29.26 11.20 -35.41
C LYS A 84 30.79 11.14 -35.26
N ASN A 85 31.33 11.62 -34.13
CA ASN A 85 32.77 11.62 -33.82
C ASN A 85 33.07 10.84 -32.53
N HIS A 86 32.26 9.82 -32.22
CA HIS A 86 32.41 9.05 -30.99
C HIS A 86 33.62 8.10 -31.05
N THR A 87 34.50 8.19 -30.06
CA THR A 87 35.60 7.23 -29.90
C THR A 87 35.08 5.92 -29.31
N ILE A 88 35.21 4.82 -30.05
CA ILE A 88 34.72 3.50 -29.63
C ILE A 88 35.50 3.01 -28.40
N GLN A 89 34.76 2.68 -27.33
CA GLN A 89 35.29 1.97 -26.18
C GLN A 89 35.29 0.46 -26.50
N MET A 90 36.45 -0.10 -26.89
CA MET A 90 36.51 -1.51 -27.32
C MET A 90 36.21 -2.52 -26.21
N THR A 91 36.60 -2.20 -24.97
CA THR A 91 36.35 -3.04 -23.79
C THR A 91 35.92 -2.18 -22.61
N PRO A 92 35.08 -2.70 -21.71
CA PRO A 92 34.80 -2.06 -20.43
C PRO A 92 36.08 -1.76 -19.65
N SER A 93 36.09 -0.66 -18.91
CA SER A 93 37.19 -0.29 -18.01
C SER A 93 37.28 -1.20 -16.79
N TYR A 94 36.15 -1.84 -16.46
CA TYR A 94 35.95 -2.77 -15.36
C TYR A 94 35.59 -4.15 -15.93
N ASP A 95 36.24 -5.23 -15.47
CA ASP A 95 35.95 -6.60 -15.91
C ASP A 95 34.92 -7.30 -14.99
N PRO A 96 33.63 -7.35 -15.36
CA PRO A 96 32.59 -8.03 -14.57
C PRO A 96 32.74 -9.56 -14.48
N THR A 97 33.62 -10.17 -15.29
CA THR A 97 33.80 -11.63 -15.26
C THR A 97 34.52 -12.10 -14.00
N THR A 98 35.29 -11.22 -13.35
CA THR A 98 35.98 -11.49 -12.08
C THR A 98 35.01 -11.71 -10.91
N GLU A 99 33.95 -10.90 -10.80
CA GLU A 99 32.87 -11.08 -9.82
C GLU A 99 32.10 -12.39 -10.05
N THR A 100 31.84 -12.73 -11.32
CA THR A 100 31.15 -13.97 -11.71
C THR A 100 31.96 -15.22 -11.31
N ARG A 101 33.29 -15.12 -11.32
CA ARG A 101 34.21 -16.18 -10.86
C ARG A 101 34.28 -16.28 -9.34
N ALA A 102 34.24 -15.15 -8.63
CA ALA A 102 34.18 -15.10 -7.17
C ALA A 102 32.87 -15.73 -6.62
N GLU A 103 31.72 -15.44 -7.25
CA GLU A 103 30.43 -16.09 -6.95
C GLU A 103 30.50 -17.62 -7.11
N THR A 104 31.12 -18.09 -8.20
CA THR A 104 31.26 -19.52 -8.50
C THR A 104 32.17 -20.22 -7.48
N ILE A 105 33.20 -19.53 -6.97
CA ILE A 105 34.10 -20.05 -5.94
C ILE A 105 33.40 -20.07 -4.57
N ALA A 106 32.66 -19.03 -4.21
CA ALA A 106 31.87 -18.98 -2.97
C ALA A 106 30.79 -20.07 -2.93
N ALA A 107 30.11 -20.33 -4.07
CA ALA A 107 29.14 -21.41 -4.20
C ALA A 107 29.77 -22.81 -4.04
N LYS A 108 31.02 -23.01 -4.49
CA LYS A 108 31.75 -24.28 -4.34
C LYS A 108 32.25 -24.53 -2.92
N LEU A 109 32.65 -23.49 -2.20
CA LEU A 109 33.12 -23.59 -0.81
C LEU A 109 31.98 -23.88 0.19
N GLY A 110 30.73 -23.54 -0.14
CA GLY A 110 29.52 -23.81 0.66
C GLY A 110 28.91 -25.22 0.51
N GLY A 111 29.60 -26.19 -0.10
CA GLY A 111 29.12 -27.58 -0.19
C GLY A 111 28.01 -27.85 -1.22
N ARG A 112 27.80 -26.98 -2.22
CA ARG A 112 26.78 -27.17 -3.26
C ARG A 112 27.17 -28.29 -4.25
N LYS A 113 26.54 -29.47 -4.15
CA LYS A 113 26.53 -30.50 -5.20
C LYS A 113 25.28 -30.36 -6.08
N ARG A 114 25.40 -29.60 -7.19
CA ARG A 114 24.73 -29.80 -8.51
C ARG A 114 24.87 -28.52 -9.35
N GLU A 115 26.06 -28.27 -9.90
CA GLU A 115 26.12 -27.51 -11.17
C GLU A 115 25.91 -28.54 -12.29
N SER A 116 24.66 -28.77 -12.69
CA SER A 116 24.42 -29.35 -14.01
C SER A 116 25.00 -28.37 -15.03
N SER A 117 25.94 -28.86 -15.85
CA SER A 117 26.48 -28.17 -17.03
C SER A 117 25.52 -27.10 -17.57
N ARG A 118 25.89 -25.81 -17.45
CA ARG A 118 25.04 -24.69 -17.89
C ARG A 118 24.67 -24.91 -19.36
N THR A 119 23.40 -25.21 -19.64
CA THR A 119 22.86 -25.31 -21.00
C THR A 119 22.57 -23.90 -21.50
N VAL A 120 23.64 -23.20 -21.90
CA VAL A 120 23.58 -21.83 -22.43
C VAL A 120 23.10 -21.89 -23.87
N THR A 121 22.09 -21.10 -24.20
CA THR A 121 21.63 -20.94 -25.58
C THR A 121 22.72 -20.27 -26.43
N SER A 122 22.85 -20.64 -27.70
CA SER A 122 23.80 -20.08 -28.67
C SER A 122 23.07 -19.46 -29.87
N GLN A 123 23.77 -18.81 -30.78
CA GLN A 123 23.16 -18.28 -32.00
C GLN A 123 23.41 -19.23 -33.18
N LEU A 124 22.35 -19.57 -33.92
CA LEU A 124 22.40 -20.58 -34.99
C LEU A 124 23.44 -20.24 -36.08
N TRP A 125 23.57 -18.96 -36.43
CA TRP A 125 24.49 -18.49 -37.47
C TRP A 125 25.97 -18.79 -37.18
N GLN A 126 26.33 -18.97 -35.91
CA GLN A 126 27.72 -19.28 -35.50
C GLN A 126 28.18 -20.63 -36.06
N LYS A 127 27.25 -21.53 -36.42
CA LYS A 127 27.56 -22.79 -37.12
C LYS A 127 27.99 -22.57 -38.57
N SER A 128 27.49 -21.51 -39.21
CA SER A 128 27.80 -21.17 -40.61
C SER A 128 29.10 -20.37 -40.75
N GLY A 129 29.67 -19.87 -39.65
CA GLY A 129 30.98 -19.22 -39.63
C GLY A 129 31.08 -18.08 -38.61
N SER A 130 32.11 -17.26 -38.77
CA SER A 130 32.38 -16.09 -37.91
C SER A 130 32.74 -14.85 -38.72
N CYS A 131 32.55 -13.68 -38.11
CA CYS A 131 32.95 -12.41 -38.69
C CYS A 131 34.45 -12.12 -38.51
N PRO A 132 35.12 -11.51 -39.50
CA PRO A 132 36.54 -11.12 -39.37
C PRO A 132 36.79 -10.13 -38.23
N LYS A 133 38.01 -10.09 -37.72
CA LYS A 133 38.44 -9.06 -36.75
C LYS A 133 38.24 -7.66 -37.33
N GLY A 134 37.79 -6.73 -36.50
CA GLY A 134 37.47 -5.35 -36.93
C GLY A 134 36.08 -5.18 -37.54
N THR A 135 35.28 -6.25 -37.59
CA THR A 135 33.88 -6.20 -38.05
C THR A 135 32.92 -6.65 -36.95
N ILE A 136 31.66 -6.23 -37.06
CA ILE A 136 30.55 -6.66 -36.21
C ILE A 136 29.49 -7.39 -37.06
N PRO A 137 28.89 -8.48 -36.57
CA PRO A 137 27.79 -9.14 -37.24
C PRO A 137 26.49 -8.34 -37.05
N VAL A 138 25.80 -8.06 -38.15
CA VAL A 138 24.51 -7.37 -38.18
C VAL A 138 23.53 -8.18 -39.02
N LEU A 139 22.32 -8.41 -38.50
CA LEU A 139 21.26 -9.08 -39.25
C LEU A 139 20.80 -8.18 -40.41
N ARG A 140 20.81 -8.72 -41.64
CA ARG A 140 20.37 -8.00 -42.83
C ARG A 140 18.86 -7.79 -42.82
N ILE A 141 18.43 -6.55 -43.02
CA ILE A 141 17.02 -6.20 -43.16
C ILE A 141 16.57 -6.52 -44.59
N GLN A 142 15.53 -7.34 -44.77
CA GLN A 142 15.04 -7.67 -46.10
C GLN A 142 13.94 -6.69 -46.54
N LYS A 143 13.84 -6.48 -47.86
CA LYS A 143 12.82 -5.59 -48.46
C LYS A 143 11.39 -5.96 -48.03
N LYS A 144 11.10 -7.27 -47.90
CA LYS A 144 9.79 -7.79 -47.49
C LYS A 144 9.43 -7.40 -46.05
N ASP A 145 10.42 -7.22 -45.17
CA ASP A 145 10.19 -6.93 -43.75
C ASP A 145 9.81 -5.45 -43.58
N LEU A 146 10.45 -4.55 -44.33
CA LEU A 146 10.11 -3.12 -44.38
C LEU A 146 8.75 -2.83 -45.05
N LEU A 147 8.27 -3.70 -45.94
CA LEU A 147 6.95 -3.53 -46.56
C LEU A 147 5.82 -3.72 -45.55
N LYS A 148 6.07 -4.43 -44.44
CA LYS A 148 5.09 -4.69 -43.36
C LYS A 148 4.88 -3.48 -42.45
N SER A 149 5.81 -2.52 -42.39
CA SER A 149 5.65 -1.32 -41.54
C SER A 149 4.82 -0.23 -42.25
N ASN A 150 4.17 0.64 -41.45
CA ASN A 150 3.42 1.79 -41.98
C ASN A 150 4.34 2.81 -42.65
N SER A 151 5.55 2.99 -42.13
CA SER A 151 6.62 3.78 -42.73
C SER A 151 7.98 3.16 -42.40
N VAL A 152 9.02 3.51 -43.16
CA VAL A 152 10.38 3.03 -42.90
C VAL A 152 10.93 3.57 -41.57
N GLY A 153 10.58 4.81 -41.19
CA GLY A 153 11.03 5.42 -39.94
C GLY A 153 10.45 4.78 -38.68
N GLU A 154 9.33 4.06 -38.80
CA GLU A 154 8.68 3.35 -37.70
C GLU A 154 9.14 1.89 -37.57
N TYR A 155 9.92 1.38 -38.51
CA TYR A 155 10.37 -0.01 -38.48
C TYR A 155 11.30 -0.26 -37.28
N GLY A 156 11.00 -1.32 -36.52
CA GLY A 156 11.76 -1.67 -35.32
C GLY A 156 11.45 -0.83 -34.09
N ARG A 157 10.56 0.17 -34.15
CA ARG A 157 10.17 0.96 -32.97
C ARG A 157 9.05 0.26 -32.18
N LYS A 158 9.03 0.39 -30.85
CA LYS A 158 7.82 0.08 -30.07
C LYS A 158 6.75 1.12 -30.44
N LYS A 159 5.49 0.70 -30.65
CA LYS A 159 4.41 1.64 -31.00
C LYS A 159 4.10 2.53 -29.79
N GLN A 160 3.72 3.79 -30.02
CA GLN A 160 3.47 4.72 -28.93
C GLN A 160 2.32 4.23 -28.03
N PRO A 161 2.47 4.34 -26.69
CA PRO A 161 1.35 4.12 -25.78
C PRO A 161 0.32 5.23 -26.03
N GLY A 162 -0.90 4.85 -26.43
CA GLY A 162 -2.01 5.78 -26.54
C GLY A 162 -2.39 6.27 -25.15
N PHE A 163 -2.18 7.55 -24.85
CA PHE A 163 -2.63 8.13 -23.58
C PHE A 163 -4.14 8.35 -23.66
N THR A 164 -4.93 7.47 -23.04
CA THR A 164 -6.33 7.76 -22.75
C THR A 164 -6.40 8.65 -21.52
N ASN A 165 -7.07 9.80 -21.63
CA ASN A 165 -7.38 10.69 -20.49
C ASN A 165 -8.38 10.06 -19.48
N GLU A 166 -8.69 8.77 -19.62
CA GLU A 166 -9.62 7.98 -18.80
C GLU A 166 -8.89 6.97 -17.88
N LEU A 167 -7.59 7.16 -17.64
CA LEU A 167 -6.96 6.57 -16.45
C LEU A 167 -7.50 7.32 -15.23
N THR A 168 -8.63 6.80 -14.75
CA THR A 168 -9.32 7.20 -13.54
C THR A 168 -8.32 7.28 -12.39
N LEU A 169 -8.48 8.34 -11.59
CA LEU A 169 -7.89 8.48 -10.25
C LEU A 169 -8.28 7.26 -9.38
N GLY A 170 -7.54 6.17 -9.52
CA GLY A 170 -7.38 5.13 -8.53
C GLY A 170 -6.17 5.49 -7.68
N ASN A 171 -6.34 5.48 -6.37
CA ASN A 171 -5.44 6.07 -5.38
C ASN A 171 -4.12 5.31 -5.14
N ASP A 172 -3.66 4.49 -6.11
CA ASP A 172 -2.41 3.73 -6.02
C ASP A 172 -1.28 4.54 -6.67
N SER A 173 -0.76 5.51 -5.92
CA SER A 173 0.36 6.37 -6.34
C SER A 173 1.67 5.61 -6.63
N GLU A 174 1.78 4.34 -6.22
CA GLU A 174 2.96 3.49 -6.46
C GLU A 174 2.99 2.86 -7.87
N ASN A 175 1.85 2.69 -8.56
CA ASN A 175 1.77 1.95 -9.82
C ASN A 175 1.76 2.81 -11.09
N SER A 176 1.83 4.14 -10.95
CA SER A 176 1.69 5.07 -12.09
C SER A 176 2.79 4.91 -13.16
N TYR A 177 3.92 4.26 -12.82
CA TYR A 177 5.07 4.07 -13.70
C TYR A 177 4.97 2.86 -14.65
N LEU A 178 4.10 1.89 -14.33
CA LEU A 178 4.14 0.55 -14.91
C LEU A 178 3.07 0.31 -15.97
N GLN A 179 1.91 0.96 -15.86
CA GLN A 179 0.79 0.85 -16.79
C GLN A 179 1.08 1.56 -18.12
N GLN A 180 1.03 0.83 -19.23
CA GLN A 180 1.20 1.36 -20.58
C GLN A 180 0.08 0.83 -21.48
N ALA A 181 -0.65 1.72 -22.15
CA ALA A 181 -1.72 1.32 -23.05
C ALA A 181 -1.21 0.39 -24.16
N ASN A 182 -1.94 -0.69 -24.45
CA ASN A 182 -1.57 -1.76 -25.39
C ASN A 182 -0.42 -2.68 -24.95
N HIS A 183 0.06 -2.56 -23.71
CA HIS A 183 1.09 -3.43 -23.14
C HIS A 183 0.55 -4.16 -21.92
N SER A 184 0.96 -5.41 -21.74
CA SER A 184 0.78 -6.18 -20.51
C SER A 184 2.16 -6.56 -19.96
N LYS A 185 2.36 -6.44 -18.66
CA LYS A 185 3.62 -6.78 -17.98
C LYS A 185 3.40 -7.80 -16.87
N ALA A 186 4.35 -8.72 -16.72
CA ALA A 186 4.47 -9.59 -15.56
C ALA A 186 5.93 -9.59 -15.11
N VAL A 187 6.25 -8.77 -14.10
CA VAL A 187 7.63 -8.44 -13.71
C VAL A 187 7.86 -8.49 -12.20
N LEU A 188 9.10 -8.76 -11.81
CA LEU A 188 9.66 -8.45 -10.51
C LEU A 188 10.46 -7.15 -10.65
N LEU A 189 10.29 -6.20 -9.74
CA LEU A 189 10.99 -4.93 -9.79
C LEU A 189 11.56 -4.54 -8.43
N THR A 190 12.58 -3.70 -8.46
CA THR A 190 13.18 -3.05 -7.28
C THR A 190 13.37 -1.58 -7.60
N GLU A 191 13.10 -0.72 -6.62
CA GLU A 191 13.13 0.73 -6.78
C GLU A 191 13.73 1.40 -5.53
N GLY A 192 13.85 2.74 -5.53
CA GLY A 192 14.25 3.52 -4.35
C GLY A 192 15.76 3.67 -4.13
N PHE A 193 16.61 3.13 -5.02
CA PHE A 193 18.06 3.29 -4.94
C PHE A 193 18.66 3.69 -6.29
N ASN A 194 19.91 4.15 -6.28
CA ASN A 194 20.65 4.45 -7.51
C ASN A 194 21.37 3.19 -8.03
N TYR A 195 20.72 2.47 -8.93
CA TYR A 195 21.24 1.23 -9.51
C TYR A 195 22.19 1.51 -10.69
N LEU A 196 23.37 0.92 -10.62
CA LEU A 196 24.41 0.97 -11.66
C LEU A 196 24.47 -0.32 -12.49
N GLY A 197 23.58 -1.28 -12.24
CA GLY A 197 23.47 -2.49 -13.05
C GLY A 197 22.40 -3.47 -12.58
N GLY A 198 21.94 -4.29 -13.51
CA GLY A 198 20.94 -5.34 -13.31
C GLY A 198 21.32 -6.60 -14.08
N LYS A 199 21.30 -7.75 -13.39
CA LYS A 199 21.70 -9.07 -13.92
C LYS A 199 20.57 -10.08 -13.68
N GLY A 200 20.38 -11.01 -14.62
CA GLY A 200 19.45 -12.11 -14.46
C GLY A 200 19.73 -13.26 -15.42
N ASP A 201 19.46 -14.48 -14.96
CA ASP A 201 19.37 -15.67 -15.81
C ASP A 201 17.94 -15.85 -16.28
N ILE A 202 17.71 -15.63 -17.57
CA ILE A 202 16.39 -15.70 -18.18
C ILE A 202 16.24 -17.04 -18.87
N GLN A 203 15.22 -17.81 -18.49
CA GLN A 203 14.86 -19.02 -19.21
C GLN A 203 14.31 -18.68 -20.60
N VAL A 204 14.78 -19.38 -21.63
CA VAL A 204 14.45 -19.08 -23.03
C VAL A 204 13.29 -19.95 -23.50
N PHE A 205 12.21 -19.33 -23.97
CA PHE A 205 11.06 -20.01 -24.58
C PHE A 205 10.71 -19.39 -25.95
N ASN A 206 9.88 -20.08 -26.73
CA ASN A 206 9.27 -19.54 -27.95
C ASN A 206 7.75 -19.44 -27.77
N PRO A 207 7.26 -18.41 -27.06
CA PRO A 207 5.81 -18.24 -26.86
C PRO A 207 5.07 -18.05 -28.18
N TYR A 208 3.81 -18.48 -28.20
CA TYR A 208 2.91 -18.18 -29.30
C TYR A 208 2.63 -16.67 -29.34
N VAL A 209 2.72 -16.07 -30.51
CA VAL A 209 2.27 -14.69 -30.76
C VAL A 209 1.11 -14.81 -31.75
N GLU A 210 0.00 -14.09 -31.54
CA GLU A 210 -1.23 -14.22 -32.35
C GLU A 210 -1.11 -13.43 -33.66
N SER A 211 -0.85 -12.13 -33.59
CA SER A 211 -0.75 -11.26 -34.78
C SER A 211 0.70 -10.98 -35.20
N ASP A 212 0.91 -10.44 -36.40
CA ASP A 212 2.23 -10.04 -36.92
C ASP A 212 2.70 -8.71 -36.32
N ASP A 213 1.79 -7.88 -35.80
CA ASP A 213 2.08 -6.58 -35.17
C ASP A 213 2.22 -6.64 -33.64
N GLU A 214 2.15 -7.85 -33.08
CA GLU A 214 2.29 -8.15 -31.65
C GLU A 214 3.69 -8.67 -31.33
N TYR A 215 4.09 -8.59 -30.06
CA TYR A 215 5.32 -9.22 -29.59
C TYR A 215 5.22 -9.69 -28.15
N SER A 216 6.13 -10.60 -27.79
CA SER A 216 6.32 -11.11 -26.43
C SER A 216 7.81 -11.12 -26.10
N THR A 217 8.20 -10.58 -24.95
CA THR A 217 9.60 -10.52 -24.51
C THR A 217 9.80 -11.18 -23.15
N SER A 218 11.07 -11.49 -22.86
CA SER A 218 11.56 -11.54 -21.50
C SER A 218 12.90 -10.85 -21.37
N GLN A 219 13.04 -10.01 -20.35
CA GLN A 219 14.11 -9.02 -20.29
C GLN A 219 14.57 -8.68 -18.88
N VAL A 220 15.79 -8.16 -18.81
CA VAL A 220 16.25 -7.27 -17.74
C VAL A 220 16.13 -5.83 -18.26
N CYS A 221 15.54 -4.94 -17.48
CA CYS A 221 15.36 -3.54 -17.82
C CYS A 221 15.87 -2.65 -16.69
N LEU A 222 16.58 -1.58 -17.03
CA LEU A 222 16.90 -0.49 -16.11
C LEU A 222 16.18 0.77 -16.56
N LYS A 223 15.53 1.47 -15.62
CA LYS A 223 14.71 2.65 -15.91
C LYS A 223 15.03 3.82 -14.97
N HIS A 224 14.80 5.03 -15.46
CA HIS A 224 14.82 6.25 -14.65
C HIS A 224 13.80 7.25 -15.20
N GLY A 225 12.97 7.81 -14.32
CA GLY A 225 12.02 8.88 -14.66
C GLY A 225 10.57 8.41 -14.83
N PRO A 226 9.64 9.36 -15.08
CA PRO A 226 8.21 9.09 -15.00
C PRO A 226 7.66 8.31 -16.20
N TYR A 227 6.50 7.65 -16.09
CA TYR A 227 5.96 6.75 -17.13
C TYR A 227 5.83 7.38 -18.51
N TYR A 228 5.56 8.69 -18.56
CA TYR A 228 5.38 9.42 -19.81
C TYR A 228 6.69 9.96 -20.40
N ALA A 229 7.84 9.86 -19.71
CA ALA A 229 9.11 10.42 -20.17
C ALA A 229 10.35 9.69 -19.63
N PHE A 230 10.22 8.41 -19.26
CA PHE A 230 11.32 7.63 -18.71
C PHE A 230 12.40 7.35 -19.75
N GLU A 231 13.61 7.15 -19.25
CA GLU A 231 14.73 6.59 -20.00
C GLU A 231 14.87 5.12 -19.63
N SER A 232 15.10 4.24 -20.61
CA SER A 232 15.34 2.81 -20.36
C SER A 232 16.44 2.22 -21.23
N VAL A 233 17.08 1.18 -20.69
CA VAL A 233 17.93 0.23 -21.44
C VAL A 233 17.49 -1.19 -21.11
N GLU A 234 17.37 -2.02 -22.14
CA GLU A 234 16.69 -3.31 -22.10
C GLU A 234 17.47 -4.35 -22.89
N SER A 235 17.53 -5.58 -22.37
CA SER A 235 18.02 -6.72 -23.15
C SER A 235 17.48 -8.04 -22.61
N GLY A 236 17.33 -9.00 -23.52
CA GLY A 236 16.74 -10.30 -23.25
C GLY A 236 16.41 -11.03 -24.54
N TRP A 237 15.34 -11.82 -24.52
CA TRP A 237 14.82 -12.46 -25.73
C TRP A 237 13.44 -11.92 -26.11
N ALA A 238 13.14 -11.89 -27.41
CA ALA A 238 11.86 -11.45 -27.95
C ALA A 238 11.38 -12.40 -29.06
N VAL A 239 10.06 -12.54 -29.18
CA VAL A 239 9.37 -13.07 -30.36
C VAL A 239 8.59 -11.90 -30.96
N ASN A 240 9.08 -11.36 -32.07
CA ASN A 240 8.53 -10.14 -32.68
C ASN A 240 8.50 -10.25 -34.22
N PRO A 241 7.37 -10.71 -34.79
CA PRO A 241 7.24 -10.91 -36.24
C PRO A 241 7.28 -9.62 -37.05
N SER A 242 6.92 -8.48 -36.44
CA SER A 242 6.93 -7.17 -37.11
C SER A 242 8.36 -6.71 -37.41
N VAL A 243 9.32 -7.09 -36.57
CA VAL A 243 10.73 -6.74 -36.71
C VAL A 243 11.47 -7.82 -37.49
N TYR A 244 11.31 -9.08 -37.10
CA TYR A 244 12.17 -10.15 -37.61
C TYR A 244 11.58 -10.96 -38.78
N GLY A 245 10.30 -10.75 -39.10
CA GLY A 245 9.62 -11.46 -40.18
C GLY A 245 9.27 -12.91 -39.86
N ASP A 246 9.62 -13.42 -38.67
CA ASP A 246 9.28 -14.77 -38.19
C ASP A 246 8.85 -14.77 -36.71
N ARG A 247 8.43 -15.94 -36.22
CA ARG A 247 8.02 -16.19 -34.82
C ARG A 247 9.07 -17.04 -34.10
N LYS A 248 10.36 -16.76 -34.32
CA LYS A 248 11.45 -17.39 -33.57
C LYS A 248 11.89 -16.49 -32.42
N THR A 249 12.35 -17.11 -31.34
CA THR A 249 12.98 -16.42 -30.22
C THR A 249 14.33 -15.84 -30.64
N ARG A 250 14.51 -14.53 -30.48
CA ARG A 250 15.70 -13.77 -30.90
C ARG A 250 16.25 -12.96 -29.74
N LEU A 251 17.58 -12.88 -29.65
CA LEU A 251 18.26 -12.01 -28.67
C LEU A 251 18.08 -10.57 -29.11
N PHE A 252 17.69 -9.69 -28.19
CA PHE A 252 17.52 -8.28 -28.52
C PHE A 252 18.18 -7.33 -27.51
N VAL A 253 18.40 -6.11 -27.99
CA VAL A 253 18.64 -4.93 -27.17
C VAL A 253 17.63 -3.84 -27.53
N TYR A 254 17.29 -2.99 -26.57
CA TYR A 254 16.40 -1.85 -26.78
C TYR A 254 16.81 -0.71 -25.85
N TRP A 255 16.58 0.53 -26.25
CA TRP A 255 16.76 1.70 -25.39
C TRP A 255 15.78 2.80 -25.78
N THR A 256 15.47 3.69 -24.84
CA THR A 256 14.77 4.94 -25.13
C THR A 256 15.21 6.03 -24.14
N ALA A 257 15.17 7.28 -24.59
CA ALA A 257 15.39 8.46 -23.76
C ALA A 257 14.10 9.29 -23.56
N ASP A 258 12.96 8.81 -24.08
CA ASP A 258 11.71 9.56 -24.11
C ASP A 258 10.45 8.68 -24.06
N ALA A 259 10.50 7.58 -23.31
CA ALA A 259 9.39 6.61 -23.19
C ALA A 259 8.89 6.07 -24.55
N SER A 260 9.82 5.80 -25.47
CA SER A 260 9.58 5.28 -26.82
C SER A 260 8.74 6.19 -27.72
N LYS A 261 8.73 7.51 -27.47
CA LYS A 261 7.98 8.46 -28.31
C LYS A 261 8.68 8.70 -29.63
N THR A 262 9.94 9.12 -29.60
CA THR A 262 10.74 9.44 -30.78
C THR A 262 12.06 8.67 -30.84
N THR A 263 12.54 8.21 -29.68
CA THR A 263 13.77 7.43 -29.55
C THR A 263 13.47 5.97 -29.24
N GLY A 264 14.33 5.09 -29.75
CA GLY A 264 14.30 3.67 -29.42
C GLY A 264 13.77 2.78 -30.53
N CYS A 265 14.45 1.66 -30.67
CA CYS A 265 14.14 0.59 -31.60
C CYS A 265 14.82 -0.70 -31.14
N PHE A 266 14.35 -1.83 -31.66
CA PHE A 266 14.99 -3.12 -31.47
C PHE A 266 16.34 -3.17 -32.21
N ASP A 267 17.35 -3.67 -31.52
CA ASP A 267 18.67 -4.00 -32.09
C ASP A 267 19.39 -2.80 -32.70
N LEU A 268 19.86 -2.95 -33.95
CA LEU A 268 20.59 -1.95 -34.71
C LEU A 268 19.72 -1.31 -35.81
N THR A 269 18.38 -1.44 -35.74
CA THR A 269 17.48 -0.91 -36.78
C THR A 269 17.43 0.62 -36.78
N CYS A 270 17.83 1.24 -35.67
CA CYS A 270 18.02 2.68 -35.51
C CYS A 270 19.34 2.95 -34.76
N PRO A 271 19.89 4.17 -34.89
CA PRO A 271 21.20 4.46 -34.36
C PRO A 271 21.16 4.73 -32.84
N GLY A 272 22.18 4.30 -32.10
CA GLY A 272 22.34 4.59 -30.67
C GLY A 272 23.12 3.54 -29.89
N PHE A 273 23.04 2.27 -30.27
CA PHE A 273 23.83 1.21 -29.64
C PHE A 273 25.14 0.97 -30.40
N ILE A 274 26.27 0.98 -29.68
CA ILE A 274 27.59 0.69 -30.26
C ILE A 274 27.94 -0.76 -29.95
N GLN A 275 27.89 -1.60 -30.98
CA GLN A 275 28.34 -2.99 -30.89
C GLN A 275 29.85 -3.07 -31.10
N THR A 276 30.51 -3.88 -30.27
CA THR A 276 31.97 -4.12 -30.34
C THR A 276 32.32 -5.59 -30.52
N SER A 277 31.42 -6.49 -30.12
CA SER A 277 31.61 -7.93 -30.26
C SER A 277 31.38 -8.41 -31.70
N SER A 278 32.28 -9.28 -32.15
CA SER A 278 32.13 -10.05 -33.40
C SER A 278 31.46 -11.42 -33.20
N GLU A 279 31.16 -11.78 -31.94
CA GLU A 279 30.67 -13.11 -31.56
C GLU A 279 29.14 -13.19 -31.49
N ILE A 280 28.46 -12.05 -31.30
CA ILE A 280 27.00 -12.00 -31.09
C ILE A 280 26.39 -11.06 -32.11
N ALA A 281 25.39 -11.54 -32.86
CA ALA A 281 24.59 -10.77 -33.80
C ALA A 281 23.25 -10.40 -33.15
N LEU A 282 23.00 -9.11 -32.89
CA LEU A 282 21.70 -8.67 -32.36
C LEU A 282 20.58 -8.98 -33.36
N GLY A 283 19.43 -9.41 -32.84
CA GLY A 283 18.29 -9.87 -33.63
C GLY A 283 18.41 -11.30 -34.19
N ALA A 284 19.55 -11.99 -34.08
CA ALA A 284 19.68 -13.36 -34.58
C ALA A 284 19.01 -14.39 -33.64
N ALA A 285 18.49 -15.46 -34.24
CA ALA A 285 17.78 -16.53 -33.52
C ALA A 285 18.69 -17.26 -32.51
N ILE A 286 18.14 -17.51 -31.31
CA ILE A 286 18.83 -18.20 -30.23
C ILE A 286 18.29 -19.64 -30.06
N TYR A 287 19.19 -20.61 -30.03
CA TYR A 287 18.87 -22.04 -29.91
C TYR A 287 19.97 -22.80 -29.15
N PRO A 288 19.65 -23.87 -28.40
CA PRO A 288 18.33 -24.45 -28.09
C PRO A 288 17.46 -23.63 -27.11
N ILE A 289 16.14 -23.84 -27.22
CA ILE A 289 15.12 -23.22 -26.37
C ILE A 289 14.52 -24.24 -25.39
N SER A 290 14.03 -23.77 -24.25
CA SER A 290 13.33 -24.60 -23.26
C SER A 290 12.01 -25.10 -23.83
N VAL A 291 11.68 -26.35 -23.47
CA VAL A 291 10.37 -26.95 -23.72
C VAL A 291 9.80 -27.45 -22.39
N PRO A 292 8.46 -27.43 -22.19
CA PRO A 292 7.87 -27.93 -20.97
C PRO A 292 8.30 -29.38 -20.66
N ARG A 293 8.78 -29.63 -19.44
CA ARG A 293 9.32 -30.92 -18.96
C ARG A 293 10.60 -31.42 -19.66
N GLY A 294 11.21 -30.61 -20.53
CA GLY A 294 12.51 -30.88 -21.15
C GLY A 294 13.70 -30.31 -20.36
N LEU A 295 14.87 -30.27 -21.00
CA LEU A 295 16.04 -29.61 -20.43
C LEU A 295 15.82 -28.09 -20.40
N PRO A 296 16.13 -27.40 -19.29
CA PRO A 296 16.07 -25.95 -19.22
C PRO A 296 17.25 -25.34 -19.97
N TYR A 297 16.94 -24.38 -20.84
CA TYR A 297 17.90 -23.53 -21.56
C TYR A 297 17.69 -22.08 -21.15
N GLN A 298 18.79 -21.38 -20.90
CA GLN A 298 18.77 -20.02 -20.37
C GLN A 298 19.85 -19.14 -21.01
N ILE A 299 19.62 -17.84 -20.95
CA ILE A 299 20.61 -16.80 -21.24
C ILE A 299 20.87 -15.99 -19.97
N THR A 300 22.12 -15.58 -19.75
CA THR A 300 22.45 -14.63 -18.68
C THR A 300 22.64 -13.27 -19.31
N ILE A 301 21.82 -12.30 -18.88
CA ILE A 301 21.94 -10.90 -19.27
C ILE A 301 22.46 -10.11 -18.07
N TYR A 302 23.45 -9.26 -18.32
CA TYR A 302 23.92 -8.29 -17.35
C TYR A 302 24.09 -6.93 -18.04
N ILE A 303 23.30 -5.96 -17.61
CA ILE A 303 23.41 -4.56 -18.04
C ILE A 303 24.05 -3.78 -16.90
N TYR A 304 25.10 -3.02 -17.18
CA TYR A 304 25.82 -2.27 -16.14
C TYR A 304 26.46 -1.00 -16.67
N LYS A 305 26.60 0.00 -15.80
CA LYS A 305 27.26 1.26 -16.09
C LYS A 305 28.77 1.12 -15.86
N ASP A 306 29.56 1.49 -16.85
CA ASP A 306 31.02 1.58 -16.72
C ASP A 306 31.37 2.75 -15.77
N PRO A 307 32.12 2.50 -14.68
CA PRO A 307 32.37 3.52 -13.67
C PRO A 307 33.28 4.66 -14.14
N TYR A 308 34.04 4.48 -15.23
CA TYR A 308 34.97 5.50 -15.74
C TYR A 308 34.40 6.25 -16.94
N THR A 309 33.65 5.58 -17.80
CA THR A 309 33.11 6.19 -19.03
C THR A 309 31.62 6.55 -18.93
N ASN A 310 30.94 6.10 -17.86
CA ASN A 310 29.49 6.14 -17.67
C ASN A 310 28.66 5.43 -18.74
N ASN A 311 29.29 4.72 -19.68
CA ASN A 311 28.59 4.01 -20.74
C ASN A 311 27.89 2.77 -20.18
N TRP A 312 26.67 2.51 -20.66
CA TRP A 312 25.89 1.34 -20.26
C TRP A 312 26.24 0.15 -21.14
N TRP A 313 26.94 -0.83 -20.59
CA TRP A 313 27.33 -2.06 -21.27
C TRP A 313 26.28 -3.15 -21.10
N VAL A 314 26.14 -4.01 -22.11
CA VAL A 314 25.37 -5.24 -22.02
C VAL A 314 26.25 -6.46 -22.27
N GLN A 315 26.13 -7.45 -21.39
CA GLN A 315 26.88 -8.70 -21.42
C GLN A 315 25.95 -9.89 -21.60
N TYR A 316 26.39 -10.84 -22.42
CA TYR A 316 25.71 -12.10 -22.72
C TYR A 316 26.48 -13.31 -22.19
N GLY A 317 25.76 -14.25 -21.59
CA GLY A 317 26.29 -15.54 -21.12
C GLY A 317 27.31 -15.42 -19.98
N GLY A 318 27.37 -14.26 -19.30
CA GLY A 318 28.32 -13.98 -18.23
C GLY A 318 29.79 -13.82 -18.68
N LYS A 319 30.04 -13.63 -19.98
CA LYS A 319 31.41 -13.53 -20.52
C LYS A 319 31.57 -12.57 -21.70
N ILE A 320 30.59 -12.46 -22.60
CA ILE A 320 30.74 -11.70 -23.85
C ILE A 320 30.10 -10.33 -23.66
N ASN A 321 30.91 -9.27 -23.63
CA ASN A 321 30.40 -7.90 -23.70
C ASN A 321 30.00 -7.62 -25.16
N ILE A 322 28.70 -7.45 -25.43
CA ILE A 322 28.19 -7.28 -26.80
C ILE A 322 28.56 -5.88 -27.32
N GLY A 323 28.34 -4.87 -26.48
CA GLY A 323 28.44 -3.46 -26.81
C GLY A 323 27.87 -2.59 -25.70
N TYR A 324 27.68 -1.31 -26.00
CA TYR A 324 27.20 -0.34 -25.01
C TYR A 324 26.36 0.79 -25.62
N TRP A 325 25.51 1.38 -24.77
CA TRP A 325 24.87 2.66 -25.02
C TRP A 325 25.72 3.79 -24.41
N PRO A 326 26.17 4.77 -25.21
CA PRO A 326 26.90 5.93 -24.70
C PRO A 326 26.06 6.75 -23.71
N HIS A 327 26.65 7.18 -22.60
CA HIS A 327 25.93 7.99 -21.60
C HIS A 327 25.33 9.29 -22.18
N LYS A 328 25.91 9.83 -23.26
CA LYS A 328 25.46 11.05 -23.95
C LYS A 328 24.06 10.94 -24.57
N LEU A 329 23.52 9.73 -24.68
CA LEU A 329 22.15 9.50 -25.14
C LEU A 329 21.11 9.80 -24.04
N PHE A 330 21.55 9.85 -22.79
CA PHE A 330 20.70 9.88 -21.61
C PHE A 330 20.94 11.15 -20.79
N LYS A 331 19.89 11.69 -20.22
CA LYS A 331 19.95 12.76 -19.21
C LYS A 331 19.89 12.16 -17.81
N MET A 332 18.96 11.25 -17.57
CA MET A 332 18.66 10.67 -16.27
C MET A 332 19.50 9.41 -15.98
N LEU A 333 19.52 8.44 -16.90
CA LEU A 333 20.38 7.25 -16.81
C LEU A 333 21.88 7.60 -16.86
N SER A 334 22.23 8.87 -17.17
CA SER A 334 23.59 9.36 -17.01
C SER A 334 24.06 9.37 -15.55
N TYR A 335 23.15 9.46 -14.57
CA TYR A 335 23.43 9.38 -13.14
C TYR A 335 23.37 7.92 -12.64
N GLY A 336 22.32 7.20 -13.05
CA GLY A 336 22.08 5.79 -12.78
C GLY A 336 20.60 5.47 -12.94
N ALA A 337 20.19 4.24 -12.69
CA ALA A 337 18.79 3.83 -12.78
C ALA A 337 18.09 3.94 -11.42
N GLU A 338 16.82 4.31 -11.44
CA GLU A 338 15.95 4.38 -10.26
C GLU A 338 15.24 3.05 -10.00
N ALA A 339 15.05 2.25 -11.06
CA ALA A 339 14.45 0.93 -10.98
C ALA A 339 15.15 -0.11 -11.86
N VAL A 340 15.07 -1.37 -11.44
CA VAL A 340 15.46 -2.55 -12.23
C VAL A 340 14.27 -3.51 -12.28
N GLU A 341 13.91 -3.96 -13.49
CA GLU A 341 12.82 -4.91 -13.73
C GLU A 341 13.35 -6.21 -14.35
N TRP A 342 12.78 -7.35 -13.92
CA TRP A 342 12.97 -8.67 -14.52
C TRP A 342 11.62 -9.27 -14.84
N GLY A 343 11.43 -9.81 -16.05
CA GLY A 343 10.20 -10.54 -16.36
C GLY A 343 9.83 -10.49 -17.82
N GLY A 344 8.54 -10.41 -18.12
CA GLY A 344 8.00 -10.40 -19.47
C GLY A 344 7.10 -9.21 -19.77
N GLU A 345 7.06 -8.85 -21.05
CA GLU A 345 6.23 -7.79 -21.62
C GLU A 345 5.55 -8.35 -22.88
N VAL A 346 4.25 -8.11 -23.03
CA VAL A 346 3.50 -8.39 -24.25
C VAL A 346 2.94 -7.08 -24.80
N TYR A 347 2.99 -6.92 -26.12
CA TYR A 347 2.33 -5.83 -26.82
C TYR A 347 1.24 -6.35 -27.76
N SER A 348 0.07 -5.71 -27.71
CA SER A 348 -1.03 -5.90 -28.64
C SER A 348 -1.97 -4.71 -28.64
N SER A 349 -2.42 -4.33 -29.83
CA SER A 349 -3.49 -3.33 -30.00
C SER A 349 -4.85 -3.78 -29.44
N LYS A 350 -5.00 -5.05 -29.05
CA LYS A 350 -6.21 -5.60 -28.42
C LYS A 350 -6.20 -5.49 -26.90
N ILE A 351 -5.06 -5.19 -26.27
CA ILE A 351 -4.94 -5.04 -24.80
C ILE A 351 -5.59 -3.72 -24.36
N GLY A 352 -6.32 -3.75 -23.23
CA GLY A 352 -7.00 -2.57 -22.68
C GLY A 352 -8.34 -2.22 -23.34
N ASN A 353 -8.80 -2.96 -24.35
CA ASN A 353 -10.12 -2.75 -24.98
C ASN A 353 -11.17 -3.67 -24.34
N SER A 354 -12.18 -3.07 -23.69
CA SER A 354 -13.37 -3.79 -23.18
C SER A 354 -14.61 -3.47 -24.01
N PRO A 355 -15.46 -4.46 -24.35
CA PRO A 355 -15.39 -5.89 -24.00
C PRO A 355 -14.52 -6.74 -24.98
N PRO A 356 -14.17 -8.00 -24.63
CA PRO A 356 -13.28 -8.90 -25.40
C PRO A 356 -13.60 -9.02 -26.91
N PRO A 357 -12.59 -9.35 -27.74
CA PRO A 357 -11.47 -10.25 -27.38
C PRO A 357 -10.11 -9.61 -27.09
N HIS A 358 -9.51 -10.03 -25.98
CA HIS A 358 -8.09 -9.87 -25.64
C HIS A 358 -7.18 -10.69 -26.59
N THR A 359 -5.89 -10.38 -26.68
CA THR A 359 -4.94 -11.15 -27.51
C THR A 359 -4.69 -12.57 -26.99
N ALA A 360 -4.47 -13.52 -27.90
CA ALA A 360 -3.99 -14.88 -27.59
C ALA A 360 -2.46 -14.98 -27.54
N THR A 361 -1.74 -13.86 -27.63
CA THR A 361 -0.28 -13.84 -27.46
C THR A 361 0.11 -14.31 -26.06
N ALA A 362 1.06 -15.23 -26.00
CA ALA A 362 1.54 -15.84 -24.78
C ALA A 362 2.76 -15.09 -24.21
N MET A 363 2.92 -15.13 -22.88
CA MET A 363 4.10 -14.61 -22.17
C MET A 363 4.90 -15.76 -21.53
N GLY A 364 6.24 -15.64 -21.53
CA GLY A 364 7.13 -16.65 -21.01
C GLY A 364 7.00 -17.96 -21.81
N SER A 365 6.53 -19.02 -21.19
CA SER A 365 6.24 -20.29 -21.89
C SER A 365 4.79 -20.42 -22.38
N GLY A 366 3.93 -19.42 -22.12
CA GLY A 366 2.48 -19.50 -22.32
C GLY A 366 1.73 -20.25 -21.22
N LYS A 367 2.43 -20.70 -20.17
CA LYS A 367 1.83 -21.25 -18.96
C LYS A 367 1.85 -20.21 -17.84
N PHE A 368 0.83 -20.25 -17.00
CA PHE A 368 0.78 -19.49 -15.76
C PHE A 368 2.01 -19.81 -14.88
N PRO A 369 2.47 -18.82 -14.09
CA PRO A 369 3.70 -18.91 -13.33
C PRO A 369 3.66 -20.04 -12.31
N GLY A 370 4.76 -20.80 -12.21
CA GLY A 370 4.94 -21.75 -11.12
C GLY A 370 6.09 -22.74 -11.36
N PRO A 371 6.73 -23.22 -10.29
CA PRO A 371 7.97 -24.01 -10.35
C PRO A 371 7.82 -25.37 -11.04
N ILE A 372 6.60 -25.90 -11.15
CA ILE A 372 6.32 -27.24 -11.72
C ILE A 372 5.82 -27.15 -13.17
N PHE A 373 5.28 -25.99 -13.58
CA PHE A 373 4.58 -25.85 -14.86
C PHE A 373 5.49 -25.56 -16.06
N GLY A 374 6.80 -25.39 -15.82
CA GLY A 374 7.73 -24.94 -16.86
C GLY A 374 7.31 -23.57 -17.38
N SER A 375 6.90 -22.66 -16.48
CA SER A 375 6.58 -21.27 -16.79
C SER A 375 7.84 -20.49 -17.19
N GLY A 376 7.67 -19.23 -17.64
CA GLY A 376 8.79 -18.30 -17.69
C GLY A 376 9.45 -18.18 -16.31
N CYS A 377 10.77 -18.03 -16.29
CA CYS A 377 11.55 -17.96 -15.06
C CYS A 377 12.78 -17.07 -15.20
N VAL A 378 13.03 -16.24 -14.19
CA VAL A 378 14.28 -15.50 -14.00
C VAL A 378 14.93 -15.94 -12.68
N ARG A 379 16.21 -16.30 -12.72
CA ARG A 379 17.02 -16.72 -11.56
C ARG A 379 18.26 -15.86 -11.41
N ARG A 380 18.96 -15.98 -10.28
CA ARG A 380 20.24 -15.27 -10.00
C ARG A 380 20.13 -13.76 -10.29
N MET A 381 18.99 -13.18 -9.94
CA MET A 381 18.72 -11.76 -10.10
C MET A 381 19.68 -10.98 -9.18
N ARG A 382 20.42 -10.02 -9.72
CA ARG A 382 21.35 -9.19 -8.95
C ARG A 382 21.31 -7.75 -9.40
N VAL A 383 21.52 -6.83 -8.48
CA VAL A 383 21.73 -5.41 -8.73
C VAL A 383 23.14 -4.99 -8.34
N ARG A 384 23.60 -3.91 -8.96
CA ARG A 384 24.83 -3.23 -8.57
C ARG A 384 24.50 -1.82 -8.10
N GLU A 385 25.03 -1.44 -6.95
CA GLU A 385 25.00 -0.08 -6.41
C GLU A 385 26.42 0.54 -6.45
N ASN A 386 26.56 1.79 -5.99
CA ASN A 386 27.77 2.62 -6.16
C ASN A 386 29.14 1.92 -6.02
N THR A 387 29.33 1.03 -5.03
CA THR A 387 30.60 0.30 -4.84
C THR A 387 30.45 -1.12 -4.28
N ALA A 388 29.22 -1.59 -4.06
CA ALA A 388 28.96 -2.93 -3.52
C ALA A 388 29.19 -4.01 -4.59
N PRO A 389 29.62 -5.23 -4.20
CA PRO A 389 29.55 -6.38 -5.10
C PRO A 389 28.10 -6.62 -5.53
N LEU A 390 27.91 -7.30 -6.66
CA LEU A 390 26.57 -7.75 -7.09
C LEU A 390 25.84 -8.42 -5.93
N LYS A 391 24.70 -7.84 -5.53
CA LYS A 391 23.86 -8.34 -4.45
C LYS A 391 22.45 -8.58 -4.94
N PHE A 392 21.70 -9.42 -4.22
CA PHE A 392 20.26 -9.45 -4.39
C PHE A 392 19.68 -8.14 -3.83
N PRO A 393 18.72 -7.49 -4.51
CA PRO A 393 18.10 -6.25 -4.01
C PRO A 393 17.45 -6.44 -2.64
N GLU A 394 17.48 -5.41 -1.80
CA GLU A 394 16.95 -5.48 -0.42
C GLU A 394 15.42 -5.53 -0.37
N ARG A 395 14.75 -4.87 -1.31
CA ARG A 395 13.30 -4.89 -1.48
C ARG A 395 12.96 -5.24 -2.92
N VAL A 396 11.93 -6.05 -3.11
CA VAL A 396 11.42 -6.38 -4.45
C VAL A 396 9.90 -6.44 -4.42
N PHE A 397 9.28 -6.06 -5.52
CA PHE A 397 7.85 -6.02 -5.71
C PHE A 397 7.48 -6.84 -6.95
N THR A 398 6.36 -7.55 -6.89
CA THR A 398 5.79 -8.27 -8.03
C THR A 398 4.67 -7.45 -8.65
N TYR A 399 4.64 -7.38 -9.98
CA TYR A 399 3.63 -6.61 -10.70
C TYR A 399 3.07 -7.40 -11.89
N ALA A 400 1.73 -7.43 -12.00
CA ALA A 400 0.98 -7.89 -13.15
C ALA A 400 -0.25 -7.02 -13.37
N ASP A 401 -0.39 -6.42 -14.55
CA ASP A 401 -1.53 -5.55 -14.90
C ASP A 401 -2.79 -6.32 -15.26
N GLU A 402 -2.65 -7.41 -16.00
CA GLU A 402 -3.75 -8.30 -16.41
C GLU A 402 -3.58 -9.70 -15.81
N TYR A 403 -3.68 -9.80 -14.48
CA TYR A 403 -3.45 -11.04 -13.70
C TYR A 403 -4.31 -12.25 -14.13
N GLU A 404 -5.40 -12.02 -14.87
CA GLU A 404 -6.20 -13.09 -15.47
C GLU A 404 -5.56 -13.68 -16.73
N CYS A 405 -4.82 -12.88 -17.49
CA CYS A 405 -4.16 -13.24 -18.74
C CYS A 405 -2.69 -13.65 -18.52
N TYR A 406 -1.97 -12.90 -17.68
CA TYR A 406 -0.56 -13.09 -17.33
C TYR A 406 -0.36 -12.82 -15.85
N ASP A 407 0.39 -13.69 -15.18
CA ASP A 407 0.53 -13.61 -13.73
C ASP A 407 2.00 -13.79 -13.32
N VAL A 408 2.29 -13.50 -12.05
CA VAL A 408 3.61 -13.56 -11.44
C VAL A 408 3.62 -14.45 -10.20
N TYR A 409 4.74 -15.14 -9.97
CA TYR A 409 4.97 -15.92 -8.76
C TYR A 409 6.42 -15.77 -8.31
N TYR A 410 6.62 -15.11 -7.18
CA TYR A 410 7.93 -14.89 -6.59
C TYR A 410 8.19 -15.86 -5.43
N VAL A 411 9.39 -16.44 -5.42
CA VAL A 411 9.88 -17.31 -4.35
C VAL A 411 11.14 -16.69 -3.76
N GLY A 412 10.98 -15.84 -2.75
CA GLY A 412 12.09 -15.21 -2.03
C GLY A 412 12.28 -15.75 -0.63
N ASP A 413 11.19 -15.83 0.12
CA ASP A 413 11.24 -16.29 1.50
C ASP A 413 11.68 -17.77 1.52
N TYR A 414 12.71 -18.09 2.32
CA TYR A 414 13.12 -19.47 2.64
C TYR A 414 13.94 -20.24 1.59
N ILE A 415 14.46 -19.61 0.52
CA ILE A 415 15.47 -20.21 -0.37
C ILE A 415 16.76 -19.35 -0.45
N ASP A 416 17.92 -20.00 -0.58
CA ASP A 416 19.22 -19.31 -0.58
C ASP A 416 19.45 -18.37 -1.78
N ASP A 417 18.70 -18.56 -2.88
CA ASP A 417 18.76 -17.72 -4.08
C ASP A 417 17.34 -17.60 -4.66
N PRO A 418 16.71 -16.42 -4.54
CA PRO A 418 15.33 -16.21 -4.97
C PRO A 418 15.08 -16.56 -6.44
N GLU A 419 13.87 -17.04 -6.71
CA GLU A 419 13.40 -17.40 -8.06
C GLU A 419 12.15 -16.59 -8.40
N PHE A 420 12.09 -16.08 -9.62
CA PHE A 420 10.93 -15.37 -10.12
C PHE A 420 10.31 -16.12 -11.30
N TYR A 421 9.01 -16.36 -11.25
CA TYR A 421 8.24 -17.02 -12.30
C TYR A 421 7.19 -16.07 -12.85
N TYR A 422 6.98 -16.09 -14.17
CA TYR A 422 6.02 -15.23 -14.86
C TYR A 422 5.48 -15.95 -16.10
N GLY A 423 4.29 -15.55 -16.55
CA GLY A 423 3.75 -16.01 -17.83
C GLY A 423 2.24 -16.15 -17.85
N GLY A 424 1.73 -16.59 -18.99
CA GLY A 424 0.30 -16.80 -19.20
C GLY A 424 -0.02 -16.92 -20.69
N PRO A 425 -1.18 -17.48 -21.04
CA PRO A 425 -1.58 -17.72 -22.42
C PRO A 425 -2.15 -16.48 -23.14
N GLY A 426 -2.37 -15.36 -22.44
CA GLY A 426 -3.14 -14.23 -22.96
C GLY A 426 -4.64 -14.54 -22.88
N LEU A 427 -5.26 -14.97 -23.98
CA LEU A 427 -6.69 -15.21 -24.07
C LEU A 427 -7.11 -16.52 -23.37
N ILE A 428 -8.01 -16.41 -22.38
CA ILE A 428 -8.72 -17.58 -21.83
C ILE A 428 -9.92 -17.90 -22.75
N VAL A 429 -9.82 -18.94 -23.58
CA VAL A 429 -10.96 -19.46 -24.35
C VAL A 429 -11.79 -20.40 -23.46
N PHE A 430 -13.02 -19.99 -23.13
CA PHE A 430 -13.97 -20.81 -22.37
C PHE A 430 -14.78 -21.72 -23.30
N SER A 431 -14.86 -23.01 -22.99
CA SER A 431 -15.99 -23.83 -23.43
C SER A 431 -17.23 -23.44 -22.61
N ASN A 432 -18.25 -22.87 -23.25
CA ASN A 432 -19.62 -22.62 -22.75
C ASN A 432 -19.95 -21.28 -22.07
N GLY A 433 -19.20 -20.20 -22.31
CA GLY A 433 -19.73 -18.83 -22.07
C GLY A 433 -20.02 -18.43 -20.61
N VAL A 434 -19.47 -19.16 -19.62
CA VAL A 434 -19.51 -18.77 -18.20
C VAL A 434 -18.08 -18.41 -17.77
N TYR A 435 -17.91 -17.20 -17.20
CA TYR A 435 -16.65 -16.77 -16.58
C TYR A 435 -16.22 -17.79 -15.51
N GLY A 436 -15.17 -18.57 -15.77
CA GLY A 436 -14.69 -19.57 -14.82
C GLY A 436 -13.25 -19.98 -15.09
N MET A 437 -12.37 -19.81 -14.10
CA MET A 437 -10.92 -20.11 -14.17
C MET A 437 -10.61 -21.41 -14.94
N SER A 438 -9.63 -21.36 -15.85
CA SER A 438 -9.21 -22.53 -16.65
C SER A 438 -8.78 -23.70 -15.75
N LYS A 439 -8.91 -24.94 -16.24
CA LYS A 439 -8.51 -26.15 -15.50
C LYS A 439 -7.05 -26.11 -15.05
N GLU A 440 -6.19 -25.49 -15.87
CA GLU A 440 -4.76 -25.30 -15.57
C GLU A 440 -4.55 -24.26 -14.46
N ARG A 441 -5.29 -23.13 -14.49
CA ARG A 441 -5.26 -22.11 -13.43
C ARG A 441 -5.75 -22.67 -12.09
N LYS A 442 -6.81 -23.47 -12.09
CA LYS A 442 -7.31 -24.15 -10.87
C LYS A 442 -6.26 -25.11 -10.29
N ALA A 443 -5.63 -25.93 -11.12
CA ALA A 443 -4.56 -26.84 -10.66
C ALA A 443 -3.32 -26.08 -10.16
N SER A 444 -3.00 -24.92 -10.75
CA SER A 444 -1.92 -24.05 -10.29
C SER A 444 -2.20 -23.47 -8.91
N MET A 445 -3.38 -22.88 -8.73
CA MET A 445 -3.81 -22.33 -7.46
C MET A 445 -3.87 -23.38 -6.35
N GLU A 446 -4.34 -24.60 -6.65
CA GLU A 446 -4.34 -25.69 -5.66
C GLU A 446 -2.93 -26.12 -5.23
N MET A 447 -1.98 -26.23 -6.15
CA MET A 447 -0.60 -26.55 -5.79
C MET A 447 0.09 -25.42 -5.04
N GLU A 448 -0.22 -24.16 -5.35
CA GLU A 448 0.29 -23.00 -4.61
C GLU A 448 -0.19 -23.05 -3.15
N ILE A 449 -1.49 -23.31 -2.95
CA ILE A 449 -2.08 -23.52 -1.62
C ILE A 449 -1.38 -24.67 -0.90
N ASP A 450 -1.21 -25.83 -1.53
CA ASP A 450 -0.56 -26.98 -0.91
C ASP A 450 0.91 -26.69 -0.51
N ARG A 451 1.63 -25.93 -1.34
CA ARG A 451 3.01 -25.52 -1.05
C ARG A 451 3.05 -24.51 0.10
N LYS A 452 2.15 -23.53 0.10
CA LYS A 452 2.04 -22.54 1.19
C LYS A 452 1.64 -23.21 2.51
N LEU A 453 0.73 -24.18 2.49
CA LEU A 453 0.36 -24.96 3.67
C LEU A 453 1.53 -25.75 4.26
N LYS A 454 2.37 -26.36 3.42
CA LYS A 454 3.58 -27.06 3.88
C LYS A 454 4.61 -26.13 4.50
N LEU A 455 4.64 -24.88 4.04
CA LEU A 455 5.55 -23.86 4.55
C LEU A 455 5.09 -23.34 5.91
N LEU A 456 3.81 -23.01 6.03
CA LEU A 456 3.24 -22.40 7.22
C LEU A 456 3.05 -23.41 8.37
N ASN A 457 2.68 -24.65 8.06
CA ASN A 457 2.45 -25.67 9.08
C ASN A 457 3.72 -26.48 9.34
N LYS A 458 4.22 -26.41 10.58
CA LYS A 458 5.37 -27.20 11.02
C LYS A 458 4.98 -28.64 11.33
N PRO A 459 5.93 -29.60 11.25
CA PRO A 459 5.66 -30.98 11.61
C PRO A 459 5.21 -31.10 13.07
N ALA A 460 3.98 -31.55 13.28
CA ALA A 460 3.40 -31.73 14.60
C ALA A 460 3.91 -33.03 15.25
N VAL A 461 4.29 -32.95 16.53
CA VAL A 461 4.53 -34.11 17.40
C VAL A 461 3.20 -34.73 17.83
N LYS A 462 2.19 -33.89 18.06
CA LYS A 462 0.83 -34.24 18.44
C LYS A 462 -0.12 -33.17 17.87
N SER A 463 -1.30 -33.58 17.41
CA SER A 463 -2.38 -32.64 17.05
C SER A 463 -3.55 -32.81 18.00
N ILE A 464 -4.18 -31.72 18.39
CA ILE A 464 -5.37 -31.66 19.25
C ILE A 464 -6.50 -31.06 18.42
N GLN A 465 -7.61 -31.77 18.28
CA GLN A 465 -8.83 -31.20 17.70
C GLN A 465 -9.60 -30.51 18.83
N SER A 466 -9.86 -29.23 18.65
CA SER A 466 -10.64 -28.40 19.55
C SER A 466 -12.13 -28.48 19.19
N GLU A 467 -13.01 -28.26 20.18
CA GLU A 467 -14.47 -28.31 20.01
C GLU A 467 -15.02 -27.24 19.06
N ASP A 468 -14.31 -26.12 18.89
CA ASP A 468 -14.62 -25.04 17.95
C ASP A 468 -14.15 -25.32 16.50
N GLY A 469 -13.58 -26.50 16.24
CA GLY A 469 -13.10 -26.93 14.92
C GLY A 469 -11.67 -26.52 14.59
N ASP A 470 -10.96 -25.84 15.50
CA ASP A 470 -9.54 -25.60 15.38
C ASP A 470 -8.72 -26.89 15.57
N ILE A 471 -7.58 -26.96 14.91
CA ILE A 471 -6.59 -28.02 15.12
C ILE A 471 -5.33 -27.36 15.66
N ILE A 472 -4.89 -27.77 16.85
CA ILE A 472 -3.68 -27.26 17.49
C ILE A 472 -2.57 -28.29 17.32
N ASP A 473 -1.50 -27.90 16.64
CA ASP A 473 -0.31 -28.70 16.45
C ASP A 473 0.72 -28.38 17.54
N CYS A 474 1.08 -29.39 18.31
CA CYS A 474 2.20 -29.33 19.24
C CYS A 474 3.49 -29.52 18.44
N VAL A 475 4.22 -28.44 18.23
CA VAL A 475 5.45 -28.40 17.42
C VAL A 475 6.66 -28.38 18.33
N ASP A 476 7.69 -29.16 18.00
CA ASP A 476 8.97 -29.13 18.70
C ASP A 476 9.50 -27.69 18.80
N ILE A 477 9.90 -27.25 19.99
CA ILE A 477 10.33 -25.88 20.26
C ILE A 477 11.52 -25.44 19.37
N HIS A 478 12.36 -26.38 18.93
CA HIS A 478 13.49 -26.11 18.04
C HIS A 478 13.13 -26.16 16.55
N LYS A 479 11.86 -26.39 16.20
CA LYS A 479 11.33 -26.39 14.83
C LYS A 479 10.24 -25.34 14.61
N GLN A 480 10.07 -24.43 15.57
CA GLN A 480 9.06 -23.38 15.52
C GLN A 480 9.29 -22.35 14.39
N PRO A 481 8.24 -21.68 13.89
CA PRO A 481 8.34 -20.72 12.78
C PRO A 481 9.40 -19.62 12.97
N ALA A 482 9.62 -19.13 14.20
CA ALA A 482 10.60 -18.08 14.45
C ALA A 482 12.02 -18.41 13.98
N LEU A 483 12.41 -19.68 13.99
CA LEU A 483 13.76 -20.11 13.61
C LEU A 483 13.96 -20.20 12.08
N ASP A 484 12.92 -20.00 11.29
CA ASP A 484 13.07 -19.84 9.83
C ASP A 484 13.63 -18.46 9.46
N HIS A 485 13.52 -17.47 10.36
CA HIS A 485 14.01 -16.13 10.12
C HIS A 485 15.53 -16.14 9.90
N PRO A 486 16.08 -15.48 8.85
CA PRO A 486 17.52 -15.50 8.56
C PRO A 486 18.39 -15.10 9.76
N ALA A 487 17.97 -14.08 10.51
CA ALA A 487 18.69 -13.61 11.70
C ALA A 487 18.59 -14.61 12.89
N LEU A 488 17.62 -15.52 12.90
CA LEU A 488 17.32 -16.42 14.02
C LEU A 488 17.64 -17.90 13.76
N LYS A 489 18.17 -18.26 12.58
CA LYS A 489 18.50 -19.67 12.22
C LYS A 489 19.41 -20.39 13.21
N LYS A 490 20.23 -19.67 13.96
CA LYS A 490 21.15 -20.19 15.00
C LYS A 490 20.88 -19.58 16.36
N HIS A 491 19.69 -19.04 16.56
CA HIS A 491 19.31 -18.38 17.80
C HIS A 491 19.27 -19.37 18.95
N ILE A 492 19.86 -19.00 20.09
CA ILE A 492 19.78 -19.79 21.31
C ILE A 492 18.50 -19.38 22.04
N ILE A 493 17.56 -20.32 22.19
CA ILE A 493 16.27 -20.05 22.82
C ILE A 493 16.47 -19.73 24.30
N GLN A 494 15.96 -18.57 24.72
CA GLN A 494 15.92 -18.15 26.11
C GLN A 494 14.62 -18.68 26.75
N MET A 495 14.71 -19.64 27.68
CA MET A 495 13.51 -20.25 28.29
C MET A 495 12.81 -19.35 29.32
N ALA A 496 13.51 -18.35 29.88
CA ALA A 496 12.96 -17.40 30.82
C ALA A 496 13.74 -16.07 30.77
N PRO A 497 13.10 -14.92 31.05
CA PRO A 497 13.77 -13.63 31.13
C PRO A 497 14.85 -13.67 32.21
N LYS A 498 16.00 -13.04 31.96
CA LYS A 498 17.09 -12.92 32.95
C LYS A 498 16.74 -11.91 34.03
N TYR A 499 15.96 -10.89 33.67
CA TYR A 499 15.39 -9.93 34.59
C TYR A 499 13.87 -10.06 34.62
N VAL A 500 13.31 -10.31 35.80
CA VAL A 500 11.86 -10.25 36.04
C VAL A 500 11.59 -8.95 36.79
N PRO A 501 10.72 -8.07 36.28
CA PRO A 501 10.35 -6.84 36.97
C PRO A 501 9.89 -7.09 38.41
N GLU A 502 10.19 -6.16 39.31
CA GLU A 502 9.80 -6.29 40.72
C GLU A 502 8.27 -6.25 40.87
N GLY A 503 7.71 -7.35 41.37
CA GLY A 503 6.28 -7.54 41.50
C GLY A 503 5.60 -7.95 40.20
N VAL A 504 4.58 -8.79 40.34
CA VAL A 504 3.71 -9.16 39.21
C VAL A 504 2.93 -7.92 38.78
N SER A 505 2.91 -7.64 37.46
CA SER A 505 2.07 -6.57 36.90
C SER A 505 0.64 -6.69 37.46
N PRO A 506 0.04 -5.60 37.95
CA PRO A 506 -1.35 -5.60 38.44
C PRO A 506 -2.35 -6.20 37.45
N ALA A 507 -2.09 -6.10 36.14
CA ALA A 507 -2.93 -6.69 35.11
C ALA A 507 -2.98 -8.24 35.15
N MET A 508 -1.96 -8.90 35.72
CA MET A 508 -1.87 -10.36 35.80
C MET A 508 -2.41 -10.94 37.13
N LYS A 509 -2.73 -10.09 38.11
CA LYS A 509 -3.18 -10.54 39.44
C LYS A 509 -4.62 -11.05 39.38
N LYS A 510 -4.89 -12.18 40.02
CA LYS A 510 -6.26 -12.68 40.23
C LYS A 510 -6.99 -11.79 41.23
N GLU A 511 -8.02 -11.06 40.79
CA GLU A 511 -8.97 -10.47 41.73
C GLU A 511 -9.80 -11.58 42.38
N SER A 512 -9.89 -11.54 43.71
CA SER A 512 -10.89 -12.30 44.46
C SER A 512 -12.26 -11.61 44.27
N SER A 513 -12.88 -11.77 43.10
CA SER A 513 -14.20 -11.20 42.85
C SER A 513 -15.24 -11.86 43.76
N LYS A 514 -16.04 -11.05 44.45
CA LYS A 514 -17.24 -11.50 45.20
C LYS A 514 -18.38 -12.00 44.28
N THR A 515 -18.15 -12.03 42.97
CA THR A 515 -19.02 -12.58 41.93
C THR A 515 -18.25 -13.67 41.18
N GLY A 516 -18.66 -14.93 41.29
CA GLY A 516 -17.94 -16.11 40.80
C GLY A 516 -17.90 -16.29 39.28
N GLY A 517 -17.24 -15.39 38.56
CA GLY A 517 -16.97 -15.52 37.12
C GLY A 517 -15.79 -16.46 36.82
N SER A 518 -15.90 -17.29 35.78
CA SER A 518 -14.81 -18.14 35.27
C SER A 518 -13.73 -17.30 34.57
N GLU A 519 -12.45 -17.66 34.77
CA GLU A 519 -11.30 -17.08 34.05
C GLU A 519 -11.45 -17.31 32.53
N VAL A 520 -11.06 -16.32 31.70
CA VAL A 520 -10.99 -16.46 30.24
C VAL A 520 -9.97 -17.53 29.89
N LYS A 521 -10.38 -18.52 29.10
CA LYS A 521 -9.53 -19.62 28.64
C LYS A 521 -9.58 -19.73 27.13
N GLN A 522 -8.57 -20.39 26.57
CA GLN A 522 -8.59 -20.75 25.17
C GLN A 522 -9.39 -22.05 25.02
N ILE A 523 -10.36 -22.08 24.11
CA ILE A 523 -11.32 -23.19 23.98
C ILE A 523 -10.61 -24.54 23.82
N TRP A 524 -9.52 -24.58 23.05
CA TRP A 524 -8.74 -25.80 22.80
C TRP A 524 -8.17 -26.46 24.07
N GLN A 525 -7.96 -25.71 25.14
CA GLN A 525 -7.44 -26.22 26.42
C GLN A 525 -8.41 -27.21 27.09
N ARG A 526 -9.69 -27.20 26.71
CA ARG A 526 -10.69 -28.19 27.14
C ARG A 526 -10.47 -29.56 26.50
N SER A 527 -9.85 -29.58 25.31
CA SER A 527 -9.65 -30.79 24.50
C SER A 527 -8.30 -31.47 24.76
N GLY A 528 -7.38 -30.81 25.47
CA GLY A 528 -6.13 -31.41 25.92
C GLY A 528 -4.99 -30.40 26.11
N SER A 529 -3.77 -30.92 26.20
CA SER A 529 -2.54 -30.13 26.35
C SER A 529 -1.39 -30.68 25.47
N CYS A 530 -0.43 -29.80 25.19
CA CYS A 530 0.81 -30.15 24.48
C CYS A 530 1.88 -30.70 25.44
N PRO A 531 2.67 -31.71 25.00
CA PRO A 531 3.75 -32.26 25.81
C PRO A 531 4.87 -31.25 26.07
N GLU A 532 5.69 -31.50 27.09
CA GLU A 532 6.89 -30.70 27.35
C GLU A 532 7.86 -30.72 26.16
N GLY A 533 8.60 -29.62 25.96
CA GLY A 533 9.49 -29.45 24.81
C GLY A 533 8.78 -29.10 23.49
N THR A 534 7.46 -28.89 23.51
CA THR A 534 6.68 -28.44 22.35
C THR A 534 5.94 -27.14 22.62
N ILE A 535 5.57 -26.43 21.56
CA ILE A 535 4.70 -25.25 21.61
C ILE A 535 3.42 -25.51 20.80
N PRO A 536 2.23 -25.08 21.27
CA PRO A 536 1.00 -25.19 20.51
C PRO A 536 0.93 -24.12 19.41
N ILE A 537 0.59 -24.53 18.19
CA ILE A 537 0.37 -23.65 17.04
C ILE A 537 -0.96 -24.02 16.39
N ARG A 538 -1.84 -23.04 16.14
CA ARG A 538 -3.05 -23.28 15.36
C ARG A 538 -2.68 -23.66 13.92
N ARG A 539 -3.12 -24.83 13.47
CA ARG A 539 -2.91 -25.30 12.09
C ARG A 539 -3.70 -24.44 11.12
N ILE A 540 -3.02 -23.97 10.10
CA ILE A 540 -3.62 -23.24 8.98
C ILE A 540 -4.14 -24.25 7.97
N GLN A 541 -5.39 -24.08 7.55
CA GLN A 541 -6.09 -25.01 6.66
C GLN A 541 -6.22 -24.46 5.24
N LYS A 542 -6.46 -25.34 4.25
CA LYS A 542 -6.72 -24.94 2.85
C LYS A 542 -7.84 -23.90 2.74
N LYS A 543 -8.90 -24.06 3.54
CA LYS A 543 -10.01 -23.10 3.61
C LYS A 543 -9.60 -21.71 4.10
N ASP A 544 -8.52 -21.61 4.90
CA ASP A 544 -8.03 -20.33 5.41
C ASP A 544 -7.31 -19.55 4.29
N LEU A 545 -6.47 -20.25 3.53
CA LEU A 545 -5.79 -19.67 2.37
C LEU A 545 -6.75 -19.28 1.23
N LEU A 546 -7.83 -20.04 1.05
CA LEU A 546 -8.86 -19.75 0.03
C LEU A 546 -9.70 -18.50 0.34
N ARG A 547 -9.76 -18.05 1.60
CA ARG A 547 -10.46 -16.81 1.97
C ARG A 547 -9.60 -15.57 1.81
N ALA A 548 -8.28 -15.73 1.74
CA ALA A 548 -7.37 -14.61 1.72
C ALA A 548 -7.35 -13.91 0.36
N ALA A 549 -7.29 -12.59 0.39
CA ALA A 549 -7.18 -11.77 -0.82
C ALA A 549 -5.87 -12.05 -1.60
N SER A 550 -4.80 -12.44 -0.90
CA SER A 550 -3.51 -12.78 -1.48
C SER A 550 -2.81 -13.88 -0.67
N LEU A 551 -2.32 -14.92 -1.36
CA LEU A 551 -1.51 -15.98 -0.74
C LEU A 551 -0.13 -15.49 -0.28
N GLN A 552 0.40 -14.45 -0.92
CA GLN A 552 1.68 -13.84 -0.57
C GLN A 552 1.55 -13.03 0.73
N HIS A 553 0.48 -12.24 0.86
CA HIS A 553 0.20 -11.38 2.00
C HIS A 553 -0.63 -12.06 3.11
N PHE A 554 -0.84 -13.38 3.04
CA PHE A 554 -1.62 -14.11 4.05
C PHE A 554 -1.08 -13.84 5.47
N GLY A 555 -1.97 -13.39 6.36
CA GLY A 555 -1.63 -13.11 7.76
C GLY A 555 -0.95 -11.76 7.99
N ARG A 556 -0.67 -10.96 6.96
CA ARG A 556 -0.07 -9.62 7.13
C ARG A 556 -1.14 -8.55 7.31
N LYS A 557 -0.81 -7.54 8.12
CA LYS A 557 -1.55 -6.28 8.16
C LYS A 557 -1.34 -5.53 6.83
N PRO A 558 -2.37 -4.89 6.24
CA PRO A 558 -2.19 -4.03 5.07
C PRO A 558 -1.23 -2.86 5.38
N PRO A 559 -0.41 -2.42 4.42
CA PRO A 559 0.56 -1.35 4.63
C PRO A 559 -0.09 -0.09 5.20
N SER A 560 0.53 0.52 6.21
CA SER A 560 0.07 1.81 6.71
C SER A 560 0.66 2.92 5.85
N HIS A 561 -0.20 3.70 5.20
CA HIS A 561 0.22 4.96 4.59
C HIS A 561 -0.25 6.10 5.50
N PRO A 562 0.66 6.97 5.99
CA PRO A 562 0.25 8.20 6.65
C PRO A 562 -0.60 9.02 5.68
N LEU A 563 -1.74 9.52 6.13
CA LEU A 563 -2.48 10.51 5.34
C LEU A 563 -1.62 11.78 5.25
N GLN A 564 -1.15 12.13 4.04
CA GLN A 564 -0.52 13.43 3.79
C GLN A 564 -1.55 14.54 4.00
N GLU A 565 -1.49 15.25 5.13
CA GLU A 565 -2.35 16.41 5.35
C GLU A 565 -1.81 17.66 4.64
N ASN A 566 -2.57 18.14 3.66
CA ASN A 566 -2.69 19.56 3.32
C ASN A 566 -3.82 20.25 4.13
N THR A 567 -4.36 19.60 5.17
CA THR A 567 -5.48 20.15 5.94
C THR A 567 -5.32 19.76 7.41
N ILE A 568 -5.29 20.75 8.30
CA ILE A 568 -5.21 20.63 9.78
C ILE A 568 -3.81 20.28 10.31
N LYS A 569 -2.97 21.30 10.56
CA LYS A 569 -1.92 21.16 11.56
C LYS A 569 -2.59 20.78 12.89
N PRO A 570 -2.19 19.69 13.57
CA PRO A 570 -2.54 19.52 14.97
C PRO A 570 -2.05 20.77 15.70
N ASP A 571 -2.96 21.47 16.38
CA ASP A 571 -2.64 22.65 17.18
C ASP A 571 -1.94 22.20 18.47
N LYS A 572 -0.72 21.68 18.30
CA LYS A 572 0.37 21.43 19.25
C LYS A 572 1.33 20.43 18.61
N SER A 573 2.58 20.84 18.40
CA SER A 573 3.70 19.92 18.18
C SER A 573 3.77 18.91 19.32
N LEU A 574 3.37 17.67 19.06
CA LEU A 574 3.32 16.53 19.98
C LEU A 574 4.71 15.98 20.30
N GLY A 575 5.58 16.84 20.83
CA GLY A 575 6.84 16.44 21.41
C GLY A 575 7.63 17.64 21.92
N PRO A 576 8.40 17.49 23.02
CA PRO A 576 9.16 18.59 23.62
C PRO A 576 10.31 19.12 22.74
N ASN A 577 10.46 18.64 21.49
CA ASN A 577 11.48 19.07 20.52
C ASN A 577 11.06 19.03 19.04
N GLY A 578 9.75 18.92 18.70
CA GLY A 578 9.31 18.94 17.29
C GLY A 578 9.72 17.71 16.46
N THR A 579 9.88 16.54 17.08
CA THR A 579 10.10 15.25 16.40
C THR A 579 8.77 14.54 16.15
N ASP A 580 8.53 14.11 14.91
CA ASP A 580 7.37 13.32 14.49
C ASP A 580 7.33 11.96 15.22
N VAL A 581 6.45 11.81 16.22
CA VAL A 581 6.16 10.54 16.92
C VAL A 581 5.21 9.67 16.10
N PRO A 582 5.29 8.32 16.16
CA PRO A 582 4.51 7.39 15.32
C PRO A 582 3.02 7.29 15.74
N VAL A 583 2.34 8.43 15.81
CA VAL A 583 0.96 8.62 16.24
C VAL A 583 0.27 9.55 15.25
N GLY A 584 -0.67 9.03 14.48
CA GLY A 584 -1.37 9.80 13.46
C GLY A 584 -2.44 8.98 12.73
N PRO A 585 -3.25 9.63 11.89
CA PRO A 585 -4.26 8.93 11.12
C PRO A 585 -3.60 8.05 10.05
N GLU A 586 -4.01 6.78 10.03
CA GLU A 586 -3.50 5.77 9.12
C GLU A 586 -4.61 5.41 8.13
N THR A 587 -4.28 5.26 6.85
CA THR A 587 -5.27 4.84 5.84
C THR A 587 -5.99 3.55 6.26
N ASN A 588 -7.32 3.51 6.09
CA ASN A 588 -8.17 2.36 6.37
C ASN A 588 -8.17 1.87 7.83
N ARG A 589 -7.69 2.68 8.78
CA ARG A 589 -7.57 2.31 10.19
C ARG A 589 -8.09 3.41 11.10
N SER A 590 -8.92 3.03 12.05
CA SER A 590 -9.41 3.92 13.11
C SER A 590 -9.06 3.38 14.48
N LYS A 591 -8.46 4.26 15.30
CA LYS A 591 -8.01 3.95 16.65
C LYS A 591 -8.78 4.79 17.66
N ALA A 592 -9.02 4.20 18.83
CA ALA A 592 -9.51 4.91 20.02
C ALA A 592 -8.72 4.40 21.24
N VAL A 593 -7.72 5.18 21.65
CA VAL A 593 -6.66 4.71 22.56
C VAL A 593 -6.33 5.73 23.65
N LEU A 594 -5.82 5.23 24.77
CA LEU A 594 -4.99 6.00 25.68
C LEU A 594 -3.55 5.93 25.19
N LEU A 595 -2.96 7.08 24.95
CA LEU A 595 -1.60 7.25 24.48
C LEU A 595 -0.73 7.75 25.64
N SER A 596 0.44 7.16 25.81
CA SER A 596 1.53 7.74 26.59
C SER A 596 2.73 7.96 25.68
N TYR A 597 3.14 9.20 25.60
CA TYR A 597 4.26 9.70 24.81
C TYR A 597 5.05 10.62 25.73
N GLU A 598 6.38 10.57 25.62
CA GLU A 598 7.38 11.06 26.60
C GLU A 598 7.85 9.96 27.56
N TYR A 599 9.19 9.88 27.70
CA TYR A 599 9.99 8.82 28.34
C TYR A 599 10.22 7.54 27.52
N GLN A 600 11.43 7.00 27.63
CA GLN A 600 11.81 5.71 27.06
C GLN A 600 11.14 4.59 27.89
N PHE A 601 10.18 3.89 27.31
CA PHE A 601 9.46 2.79 27.94
C PHE A 601 10.18 1.46 27.72
N LEU A 602 10.31 0.69 28.80
CA LEU A 602 10.76 -0.69 28.80
C LEU A 602 9.61 -1.68 28.90
N GLY A 603 8.35 -1.23 29.02
CA GLY A 603 7.21 -2.11 28.98
C GLY A 603 5.86 -1.42 29.14
N ALA A 604 4.80 -2.14 28.77
CA ALA A 604 3.41 -1.75 28.89
C ALA A 604 2.57 -2.96 29.33
N SER A 605 1.53 -2.71 30.10
CA SER A 605 0.64 -3.74 30.62
C SER A 605 -0.77 -3.21 30.79
N GLY A 606 -1.75 -4.10 30.65
CA GLY A 606 -3.17 -3.78 30.88
C GLY A 606 -4.03 -5.04 30.89
N ALA A 607 -5.18 -4.95 31.54
CA ALA A 607 -6.21 -5.97 31.52
C ALA A 607 -7.30 -5.54 30.53
N ILE A 608 -7.37 -6.24 29.40
CA ILE A 608 -8.25 -5.91 28.29
C ILE A 608 -9.50 -6.74 28.44
N ASN A 609 -10.65 -6.08 28.52
CA ASN A 609 -11.91 -6.79 28.56
C ASN A 609 -12.22 -7.38 27.17
N VAL A 610 -12.75 -8.61 27.11
CA VAL A 610 -12.93 -9.37 25.86
C VAL A 610 -14.37 -9.27 25.37
N TRP A 611 -14.57 -8.89 24.11
CA TRP A 611 -15.87 -8.77 23.45
C TRP A 611 -15.90 -9.50 22.10
N LYS A 612 -17.11 -9.74 21.59
CA LYS A 612 -17.39 -10.28 20.27
C LYS A 612 -18.05 -9.22 19.37
N PRO A 613 -17.31 -8.21 18.87
CA PRO A 613 -17.86 -7.19 17.98
C PRO A 613 -18.33 -7.79 16.64
N THR A 614 -19.33 -7.15 16.06
CA THR A 614 -19.77 -7.41 14.68
C THR A 614 -18.85 -6.67 13.70
N VAL A 615 -18.46 -7.33 12.61
CA VAL A 615 -17.70 -6.71 11.51
C VAL A 615 -18.56 -6.69 10.23
N ASP A 616 -18.53 -5.58 9.49
CA ASP A 616 -19.35 -5.32 8.30
C ASP A 616 -18.86 -6.12 7.09
N LEU A 617 -17.57 -5.99 6.74
CA LEU A 617 -16.96 -6.68 5.60
C LEU A 617 -16.14 -7.90 6.04
N PRO A 618 -15.98 -8.91 5.16
CA PRO A 618 -15.17 -10.09 5.48
C PRO A 618 -13.71 -9.79 5.82
N ASP A 619 -13.14 -8.74 5.22
CA ASP A 619 -11.77 -8.26 5.41
C ASP A 619 -11.61 -7.21 6.52
N ASP A 620 -12.72 -6.74 7.10
CA ASP A 620 -12.70 -5.89 8.28
C ASP A 620 -12.21 -6.68 9.51
N TYR A 621 -11.58 -5.98 10.45
CA TYR A 621 -11.33 -6.53 11.79
C TYR A 621 -11.50 -5.48 12.88
N SER A 622 -11.78 -5.97 14.08
CA SER A 622 -11.87 -5.18 15.30
C SER A 622 -11.04 -5.82 16.40
N SER A 623 -10.32 -5.01 17.17
CA SER A 623 -9.37 -5.48 18.17
C SER A 623 -9.39 -4.63 19.44
N GLY A 624 -9.02 -5.25 20.56
CA GLY A 624 -8.62 -4.59 21.79
C GLY A 624 -7.21 -5.04 22.15
N GLN A 625 -6.25 -4.11 22.21
CA GLN A 625 -4.83 -4.46 22.25
C GLN A 625 -3.94 -3.40 22.93
N ILE A 626 -2.67 -3.76 23.09
CA ILE A 626 -1.60 -2.90 23.59
C ILE A 626 -0.51 -2.83 22.51
N TRP A 627 0.02 -1.62 22.27
CA TRP A 627 1.15 -1.39 21.38
C TRP A 627 2.33 -0.80 22.16
N LEU A 628 3.53 -1.21 21.78
CA LEU A 628 4.77 -0.51 22.09
C LEU A 628 5.47 -0.17 20.77
N LYS A 629 5.75 1.12 20.54
CA LYS A 629 6.32 1.62 19.29
C LYS A 629 7.58 2.43 19.50
N SER A 630 8.48 2.38 18.52
CA SER A 630 9.69 3.21 18.44
C SER A 630 9.98 3.56 16.97
N GLY A 631 10.42 4.79 16.70
CA GLY A 631 10.61 5.30 15.33
C GLY A 631 9.84 6.60 15.06
N ASN A 632 9.44 6.83 13.80
CA ASN A 632 8.68 8.01 13.36
C ASN A 632 7.39 7.62 12.62
N LEU A 633 6.58 8.59 12.18
CA LEU A 633 5.29 8.36 11.49
C LEU A 633 5.37 7.47 10.24
N SER A 634 6.47 7.51 9.48
CA SER A 634 6.59 6.80 8.20
C SER A 634 7.35 5.49 8.29
N ASN A 635 8.16 5.31 9.34
CA ASN A 635 8.95 4.12 9.60
C ASN A 635 9.14 3.91 11.11
N TYR A 636 8.55 2.84 11.64
CA TYR A 636 8.61 2.49 13.05
C TYR A 636 8.60 0.97 13.28
N ASP A 637 9.21 0.58 14.39
CA ASP A 637 9.08 -0.74 14.98
C ASP A 637 7.86 -0.78 15.90
N SER A 638 7.14 -1.90 15.92
CA SER A 638 5.99 -2.13 16.80
C SER A 638 5.95 -3.57 17.28
N VAL A 639 5.57 -3.77 18.54
CA VAL A 639 5.17 -5.08 19.10
C VAL A 639 3.80 -4.96 19.76
N GLU A 640 2.94 -5.94 19.51
CA GLU A 640 1.50 -5.85 19.74
C GLU A 640 0.94 -7.16 20.27
N SER A 641 0.01 -7.05 21.22
CA SER A 641 -0.76 -8.21 21.68
C SER A 641 -2.10 -7.80 22.30
N GLY A 642 -3.10 -8.67 22.14
CA GLY A 642 -4.46 -8.46 22.62
C GLY A 642 -5.41 -9.53 22.13
N TRP A 643 -6.67 -9.14 21.90
CA TRP A 643 -7.66 -9.96 21.20
C TRP A 643 -8.14 -9.28 19.92
N VAL A 644 -8.51 -10.09 18.92
CA VAL A 644 -9.00 -9.63 17.62
C VAL A 644 -10.15 -10.51 17.13
N VAL A 645 -11.14 -9.91 16.46
CA VAL A 645 -12.14 -10.60 15.63
C VAL A 645 -11.80 -10.30 14.17
N TYR A 646 -11.37 -11.32 13.42
CA TYR A 646 -10.95 -11.18 12.02
C TYR A 646 -11.40 -12.36 11.14
N PRO A 647 -12.61 -12.31 10.55
CA PRO A 647 -13.17 -13.42 9.80
C PRO A 647 -12.38 -13.84 8.56
N ALA A 648 -11.78 -12.92 7.79
CA ALA A 648 -10.95 -13.30 6.65
C ALA A 648 -9.80 -14.23 7.07
N LEU A 649 -9.11 -13.90 8.17
CA LEU A 649 -7.98 -14.67 8.66
C LEU A 649 -8.41 -16.00 9.31
N TYR A 650 -9.39 -15.98 10.22
CA TYR A 650 -9.72 -17.14 11.05
C TYR A 650 -10.95 -17.94 10.60
N GLY A 651 -11.81 -17.36 9.77
CA GLY A 651 -12.98 -18.01 9.20
C GLY A 651 -14.19 -18.06 10.11
N ASN A 652 -14.17 -17.34 11.22
CA ASN A 652 -15.29 -17.13 12.12
C ASN A 652 -15.16 -15.78 12.85
N ASP A 653 -16.19 -15.46 13.61
CA ASP A 653 -16.38 -14.22 14.37
C ASP A 653 -15.97 -14.37 15.85
N GLN A 654 -15.29 -15.46 16.22
CA GLN A 654 -14.87 -15.66 17.60
C GLN A 654 -13.68 -14.75 17.94
N PRO A 655 -13.66 -14.10 19.12
CA PRO A 655 -12.51 -13.32 19.57
C PRO A 655 -11.31 -14.24 19.80
N ARG A 656 -10.16 -13.85 19.27
CA ARG A 656 -8.94 -14.67 19.30
C ARG A 656 -7.79 -13.89 19.89
N SER A 657 -7.02 -14.54 20.77
CA SER A 657 -5.76 -13.97 21.24
C SER A 657 -4.77 -13.89 20.09
N PHE A 658 -4.10 -12.77 19.93
CA PHE A 658 -3.09 -12.62 18.87
C PHE A 658 -1.83 -11.93 19.38
N ILE A 659 -0.79 -12.07 18.57
CA ILE A 659 0.42 -11.27 18.61
C ILE A 659 0.67 -10.69 17.23
N HIS A 660 1.33 -9.54 17.17
CA HIS A 660 1.83 -8.95 15.94
C HIS A 660 3.14 -8.20 16.23
N TRP A 661 4.00 -8.05 15.21
CA TRP A 661 5.16 -7.18 15.27
C TRP A 661 5.48 -6.65 13.89
N THR A 662 6.20 -5.53 13.79
CA THR A 662 6.75 -5.00 12.54
C THR A 662 8.05 -4.26 12.85
N SER A 663 8.98 -4.24 11.90
CA SER A 663 10.18 -3.39 11.94
C SER A 663 10.17 -2.27 10.89
N ASP A 664 9.08 -2.17 10.11
CA ASP A 664 8.97 -1.25 8.99
C ASP A 664 7.54 -0.73 8.80
N ALA A 665 6.84 -0.35 9.88
CA ALA A 665 5.49 0.23 9.80
C ALA A 665 4.50 -0.57 8.90
N TYR A 666 4.52 -1.90 9.00
CA TYR A 666 3.67 -2.84 8.26
C TYR A 666 3.89 -2.87 6.73
N HIS A 667 4.98 -2.29 6.22
CA HIS A 667 5.27 -2.29 4.77
C HIS A 667 5.57 -3.69 4.26
N THR A 668 6.59 -4.36 4.81
CA THR A 668 7.04 -5.68 4.35
C THR A 668 7.18 -6.71 5.46
N THR A 669 7.29 -6.27 6.71
CA THR A 669 7.47 -7.15 7.86
C THR A 669 6.19 -7.29 8.69
N GLY A 670 6.15 -8.36 9.49
CA GLY A 670 5.05 -8.59 10.41
C GLY A 670 3.91 -9.45 9.86
N CYS A 671 3.26 -10.14 10.80
CA CYS A 671 2.08 -10.92 10.56
C CYS A 671 1.38 -11.21 11.89
N PHE A 672 0.11 -11.60 11.81
CA PHE A 672 -0.63 -12.12 12.94
C PHE A 672 -0.10 -13.49 13.37
N ASP A 673 -0.07 -13.70 14.68
CA ASP A 673 0.29 -14.95 15.34
C ASP A 673 1.69 -15.46 14.94
N LEU A 674 1.79 -16.76 14.63
CA LEU A 674 3.01 -17.42 14.15
C LEU A 674 2.92 -17.73 12.65
N THR A 675 2.14 -16.95 11.89
CA THR A 675 1.97 -17.17 10.44
C THR A 675 3.22 -16.77 9.63
N CYS A 676 4.16 -16.07 10.26
CA CYS A 676 5.50 -15.74 9.77
C CYS A 676 6.50 -15.83 10.93
N ALA A 677 7.79 -15.79 10.60
CA ALA A 677 8.86 -15.90 11.60
C ALA A 677 9.05 -14.58 12.38
N GLY A 678 9.39 -14.66 13.67
CA GLY A 678 9.81 -13.49 14.47
C GLY A 678 9.60 -13.64 15.97
N PHE A 679 8.49 -14.23 16.42
CA PHE A 679 8.22 -14.45 17.85
C PHE A 679 8.68 -15.82 18.33
N VAL A 680 9.62 -15.86 19.27
CA VAL A 680 10.10 -17.11 19.87
C VAL A 680 9.17 -17.50 21.03
N GLN A 681 8.30 -18.48 20.78
CA GLN A 681 7.44 -19.05 21.81
C GLN A 681 8.19 -20.10 22.62
N THR A 682 7.96 -20.12 23.93
CA THR A 682 8.70 -20.96 24.88
C THR A 682 7.80 -21.87 25.72
N ASN A 683 6.52 -21.51 25.90
CA ASN A 683 5.58 -22.30 26.69
C ASN A 683 4.71 -23.22 25.82
N ASN A 684 4.12 -24.22 26.47
CA ASN A 684 3.20 -25.19 25.88
C ASN A 684 1.72 -24.95 26.25
N LYS A 685 1.39 -23.79 26.83
CA LYS A 685 0.09 -23.51 27.47
C LYS A 685 -0.81 -22.57 26.68
N ILE A 686 -0.23 -21.65 25.91
CA ILE A 686 -0.94 -20.60 25.18
C ILE A 686 -0.70 -20.76 23.69
N SER A 687 -1.75 -20.75 22.88
CA SER A 687 -1.67 -20.78 21.41
C SER A 687 -2.27 -19.52 20.82
N PHE A 688 -1.51 -18.74 20.08
CA PHE A 688 -2.07 -17.59 19.36
C PHE A 688 -2.97 -18.02 18.20
N GLY A 689 -3.86 -17.12 17.79
CA GLY A 689 -4.90 -17.35 16.80
C GLY A 689 -6.05 -18.25 17.26
N THR A 690 -6.12 -18.64 18.54
CA THR A 690 -7.16 -19.55 19.07
C THR A 690 -8.29 -18.80 19.78
N ALA A 691 -9.49 -19.36 19.75
CA ALA A 691 -10.70 -18.72 20.28
C ALA A 691 -10.69 -18.61 21.80
N LEU A 692 -11.19 -17.48 22.30
CA LEU A 692 -11.32 -17.14 23.71
C LEU A 692 -12.76 -17.35 24.20
N ASP A 693 -12.90 -17.94 25.39
CA ASP A 693 -14.19 -18.12 26.07
C ASP A 693 -14.01 -18.14 27.60
N PRO A 694 -14.91 -17.53 28.38
CA PRO A 694 -16.09 -16.73 27.97
C PRO A 694 -15.76 -15.31 27.48
N VAL A 695 -16.73 -14.66 26.84
CA VAL A 695 -16.68 -13.26 26.39
C VAL A 695 -17.65 -12.39 27.20
N SER A 696 -17.37 -11.08 27.29
CA SER A 696 -18.20 -10.12 28.03
C SER A 696 -19.55 -9.90 27.36
N VAL A 697 -20.56 -9.57 28.17
CA VAL A 697 -21.93 -9.32 27.70
C VAL A 697 -22.45 -8.01 28.29
N ALA A 698 -23.21 -7.25 27.50
CA ALA A 698 -23.79 -5.97 27.94
C ALA A 698 -24.69 -6.17 29.17
N SER A 699 -24.48 -5.35 30.20
CA SER A 699 -25.16 -5.44 31.50
C SER A 699 -25.03 -6.81 32.19
N GLY A 700 -24.01 -7.59 31.81
CA GLY A 700 -23.77 -8.94 32.27
C GLY A 700 -22.35 -9.17 32.79
N PRO A 701 -21.91 -10.44 32.92
CA PRO A 701 -20.55 -10.78 33.32
C PRO A 701 -19.51 -10.15 32.39
N GLN A 702 -18.48 -9.56 32.99
CA GLN A 702 -17.33 -8.98 32.29
C GLN A 702 -16.13 -9.90 32.45
N TYR A 703 -15.38 -10.09 31.37
CA TYR A 703 -14.22 -10.97 31.35
C TYR A 703 -13.01 -10.28 30.74
N GLU A 704 -11.84 -10.51 31.34
CA GLU A 704 -10.61 -9.80 31.02
C GLU A 704 -9.48 -10.76 30.70
N ILE A 705 -8.61 -10.34 29.77
CA ILE A 705 -7.30 -10.95 29.55
C ILE A 705 -6.21 -9.97 30.00
N GLY A 706 -5.29 -10.46 30.82
CA GLY A 706 -4.09 -9.72 31.14
C GLY A 706 -3.08 -9.81 30.01
N VAL A 707 -2.52 -8.67 29.60
CA VAL A 707 -1.37 -8.60 28.69
C VAL A 707 -0.26 -7.74 29.31
N SER A 708 0.99 -8.22 29.30
CA SER A 708 2.18 -7.44 29.64
C SER A 708 3.29 -7.69 28.62
N ILE A 709 3.82 -6.62 28.04
CA ILE A 709 4.99 -6.65 27.15
C ILE A 709 6.11 -5.86 27.83
N TYR A 710 7.30 -6.44 27.97
CA TYR A 710 8.44 -5.76 28.61
C TYR A 710 9.78 -6.23 28.05
N MET A 711 10.75 -5.34 27.99
CA MET A 711 12.12 -5.66 27.58
C MET A 711 12.89 -6.27 28.75
N ASP A 712 13.61 -7.37 28.49
CA ASP A 712 14.68 -7.86 29.35
C ASP A 712 15.94 -7.00 29.15
N PRO A 713 16.32 -6.13 30.10
CA PRO A 713 17.47 -5.22 29.94
C PRO A 713 18.82 -5.95 29.79
N VAL A 714 18.90 -7.25 30.09
CA VAL A 714 20.15 -8.02 29.97
C VAL A 714 20.32 -8.60 28.57
N THR A 715 19.22 -8.92 27.89
CA THR A 715 19.24 -9.58 26.58
C THR A 715 18.64 -8.74 25.45
N SER A 716 18.02 -7.60 25.78
CA SER A 716 17.24 -6.75 24.86
C SER A 716 16.08 -7.50 24.18
N ASN A 717 15.59 -8.59 24.79
CA ASN A 717 14.46 -9.35 24.24
C ASN A 717 13.15 -8.81 24.83
N TRP A 718 12.15 -8.58 23.99
CA TRP A 718 10.81 -8.17 24.41
C TRP A 718 9.98 -9.38 24.80
N TRP A 719 9.78 -9.58 26.09
CA TRP A 719 8.98 -10.67 26.65
C TRP A 719 7.49 -10.33 26.67
N LEU A 720 6.69 -11.36 26.42
CA LEU A 720 5.23 -11.33 26.52
C LEU A 720 4.74 -12.26 27.63
N ASP A 721 4.04 -11.67 28.58
CA ASP A 721 3.25 -12.37 29.58
C ASP A 721 1.75 -12.22 29.22
N TYR A 722 0.99 -13.31 29.35
CA TYR A 722 -0.42 -13.40 28.95
C TYR A 722 -1.26 -14.13 30.02
N GLY A 723 -2.47 -13.65 30.29
CA GLY A 723 -3.40 -14.23 31.26
C GLY A 723 -2.91 -14.12 32.72
N SER A 724 -3.21 -15.13 33.54
CA SER A 724 -2.76 -15.17 34.95
C SER A 724 -1.29 -15.62 35.07
N GLU A 725 -0.36 -14.68 34.87
CA GLU A 725 1.10 -14.84 35.12
C GLU A 725 1.83 -15.86 34.22
N THR A 726 1.34 -16.09 32.99
CA THR A 726 1.98 -17.04 32.08
C THR A 726 2.95 -16.35 31.13
N LYS A 727 4.25 -16.65 31.27
CA LYS A 727 5.29 -16.24 30.31
C LYS A 727 5.13 -17.04 29.02
N VAL A 728 4.96 -16.36 27.88
CA VAL A 728 4.65 -17.03 26.61
C VAL A 728 5.88 -17.17 25.73
N GLY A 729 6.65 -16.10 25.60
CA GLY A 729 7.77 -16.03 24.68
C GLY A 729 8.28 -14.61 24.55
N TYR A 730 9.10 -14.37 23.53
CA TYR A 730 9.69 -13.07 23.30
C TYR A 730 9.97 -12.77 21.82
N TRP A 731 10.01 -11.48 21.48
CA TRP A 731 10.61 -10.99 20.25
C TRP A 731 12.09 -10.66 20.50
N PRO A 732 13.03 -11.26 19.75
CA PRO A 732 14.43 -10.90 19.86
C PRO A 732 14.69 -9.43 19.50
N GLY A 733 15.46 -8.70 20.31
CA GLY A 733 15.80 -7.30 20.03
C GLY A 733 16.52 -7.09 18.71
N THR A 734 17.21 -8.12 18.20
CA THR A 734 17.89 -8.12 16.89
C THR A 734 16.96 -8.02 15.69
N LEU A 735 15.65 -8.15 15.88
CA LEU A 735 14.66 -7.92 14.82
C LEU A 735 14.40 -6.43 14.55
N PHE A 736 14.79 -5.56 15.48
CA PHE A 736 14.35 -4.18 15.52
C PHE A 736 15.53 -3.21 15.37
N GLU A 737 15.29 -2.08 14.70
CA GLU A 737 16.28 -1.01 14.54
C GLU A 737 16.21 -0.01 15.71
N THR A 738 15.00 0.30 16.16
CA THR A 738 14.66 1.32 17.15
C THR A 738 14.07 0.74 18.45
N LEU A 739 13.32 -0.37 18.39
CA LEU A 739 12.86 -1.10 19.57
C LEU A 739 13.97 -1.97 20.20
N ASN A 740 15.19 -1.99 19.65
CA ASN A 740 16.31 -2.71 20.28
C ASN A 740 16.77 -2.09 21.62
N PHE A 741 16.33 -0.87 21.93
CA PHE A 741 16.71 -0.13 23.14
C PHE A 741 15.52 0.20 24.05
N SER A 742 14.48 0.85 23.51
CA SER A 742 13.27 1.20 24.26
C SER A 742 12.13 1.55 23.30
N ALA A 743 10.90 1.50 23.78
CA ALA A 743 9.77 2.14 23.12
C ALA A 743 9.73 3.63 23.48
N ILE A 744 9.16 4.46 22.60
CA ILE A 744 8.93 5.89 22.85
C ILE A 744 7.43 6.23 22.94
N VAL A 745 6.58 5.27 22.54
CA VAL A 745 5.13 5.35 22.58
C VAL A 745 4.57 4.04 23.14
N ALA A 746 3.61 4.16 24.05
CA ALA A 746 2.78 3.06 24.51
C ALA A 746 1.29 3.41 24.32
N GLU A 747 0.52 2.49 23.74
CA GLU A 747 -0.90 2.66 23.45
C GLU A 747 -1.72 1.53 24.07
N TRP A 748 -2.91 1.86 24.59
CA TRP A 748 -3.91 0.90 25.07
C TRP A 748 -5.27 1.26 24.48
N GLY A 749 -6.01 0.31 23.92
CA GLY A 749 -7.38 0.57 23.46
C GLY A 749 -7.79 -0.28 22.27
N GLY A 750 -8.61 0.31 21.38
CA GLY A 750 -9.21 -0.37 20.25
C GLY A 750 -8.69 0.09 18.89
N GLU A 751 -8.66 -0.83 17.93
CA GLU A 751 -8.39 -0.57 16.51
C GLU A 751 -9.44 -1.30 15.65
N VAL A 752 -10.00 -0.58 14.69
CA VAL A 752 -10.81 -1.09 13.58
C VAL A 752 -10.05 -0.88 12.28
N TYR A 753 -10.02 -1.91 11.44
CA TYR A 753 -9.58 -1.82 10.06
C TYR A 753 -10.76 -2.03 9.13
N SER A 754 -10.89 -1.14 8.14
CA SER A 754 -11.83 -1.27 7.02
C SER A 754 -11.39 -0.39 5.86
N SER A 755 -11.60 -0.87 4.62
CA SER A 755 -11.40 -0.06 3.41
C SER A 755 -12.33 1.17 3.29
N ARG A 756 -13.33 1.26 4.18
CA ARG A 756 -14.33 2.34 4.25
C ARG A 756 -14.04 3.40 5.32
N VAL A 757 -13.08 3.16 6.20
CA VAL A 757 -12.67 4.10 7.26
C VAL A 757 -11.78 5.19 6.68
N LEU A 758 -11.94 6.44 7.14
CA LEU A 758 -11.18 7.61 6.67
C LEU A 758 -11.25 7.80 5.14
N ASN A 759 -12.35 7.35 4.51
CA ASN A 759 -12.61 7.46 3.08
C ASN A 759 -13.84 8.36 2.84
N SER A 760 -13.59 9.62 2.46
CA SER A 760 -14.66 10.62 2.23
C SER A 760 -15.59 10.31 1.06
N GLN A 761 -15.28 9.31 0.24
CA GLN A 761 -16.03 8.92 -0.95
C GLN A 761 -16.88 7.65 -0.74
N ALA A 762 -16.71 6.96 0.39
CA ALA A 762 -17.41 5.72 0.72
C ALA A 762 -18.35 5.93 1.93
N ASN A 763 -19.42 5.14 1.99
CA ASN A 763 -20.20 5.04 3.23
C ASN A 763 -19.33 4.40 4.31
N HIS A 764 -19.32 4.99 5.50
CA HIS A 764 -18.56 4.47 6.63
C HIS A 764 -19.00 3.03 6.98
N THR A 765 -18.05 2.21 7.45
CA THR A 765 -18.30 0.82 7.88
C THR A 765 -19.26 0.77 9.09
N THR A 766 -20.04 -0.30 9.20
CA THR A 766 -20.81 -0.62 10.43
C THR A 766 -20.02 -1.49 11.41
N THR A 767 -18.74 -1.75 11.15
CA THR A 767 -17.87 -2.54 12.04
C THR A 767 -17.77 -1.93 13.44
N GLN A 768 -18.09 -2.73 14.45
CA GLN A 768 -18.06 -2.38 15.88
C GLN A 768 -16.63 -2.34 16.40
N MET A 769 -16.25 -1.27 17.11
CA MET A 769 -15.07 -1.26 17.97
C MET A 769 -15.42 -1.79 19.35
N GLY A 770 -14.68 -2.79 19.83
CA GLY A 770 -14.87 -3.33 21.17
C GLY A 770 -16.23 -4.01 21.34
N SER A 771 -17.16 -3.37 22.05
CA SER A 771 -18.52 -3.86 22.30
C SER A 771 -19.55 -3.30 21.33
N GLY A 772 -19.15 -2.33 20.50
CA GLY A 772 -20.05 -1.52 19.68
C GLY A 772 -20.68 -0.35 20.43
N ALA A 773 -20.68 -0.35 21.77
CA ALA A 773 -21.21 0.76 22.56
C ALA A 773 -20.18 1.91 22.66
N PHE A 774 -20.67 3.14 22.67
CA PHE A 774 -19.84 4.31 22.96
C PHE A 774 -19.28 4.27 24.39
N PRO A 775 -18.11 4.86 24.63
CA PRO A 775 -17.46 4.83 25.95
C PRO A 775 -18.27 5.51 27.06
N THR A 776 -19.25 6.37 26.71
CA THR A 776 -20.19 6.99 27.64
C THR A 776 -21.12 6.00 28.32
N SER A 777 -21.27 4.78 27.78
CA SER A 777 -22.04 3.70 28.42
C SER A 777 -21.29 3.03 29.59
N LEU A 778 -20.01 3.36 29.80
CA LEU A 778 -19.19 2.96 30.96
C LEU A 778 -19.14 1.44 31.22
N TYR A 779 -18.74 1.06 32.42
CA TYR A 779 -18.49 -0.32 32.84
C TYR A 779 -19.73 -1.20 32.71
N GLY A 780 -19.54 -2.39 32.15
CA GLY A 780 -20.62 -3.36 31.92
C GLY A 780 -21.23 -3.28 30.53
N ILE A 781 -21.01 -2.19 29.78
CA ILE A 781 -21.57 -2.00 28.44
C ILE A 781 -20.46 -1.62 27.44
N ALA A 782 -19.65 -0.60 27.74
CA ALA A 782 -18.53 -0.20 26.90
C ALA A 782 -17.33 -1.17 27.05
N SER A 783 -16.49 -1.24 26.01
CA SER A 783 -15.19 -1.91 26.15
C SER A 783 -14.23 -1.09 26.98
N TYR A 784 -13.30 -1.76 27.66
CA TYR A 784 -12.34 -1.09 28.49
C TYR A 784 -10.98 -1.82 28.60
N VAL A 785 -9.96 -1.02 28.93
CA VAL A 785 -8.68 -1.49 29.45
C VAL A 785 -8.53 -1.01 30.89
N ALA A 786 -8.38 -1.96 31.82
CA ALA A 786 -8.17 -1.70 33.24
C ALA A 786 -6.72 -1.96 33.65
N ARG A 787 -6.33 -1.49 34.84
CA ARG A 787 -5.02 -1.75 35.46
C ARG A 787 -3.85 -1.43 34.51
N ILE A 788 -4.01 -0.33 33.75
CA ILE A 788 -3.04 0.18 32.78
C ILE A 788 -1.74 0.52 33.52
N ARG A 789 -0.61 0.01 33.05
CA ARG A 789 0.71 0.31 33.58
C ARG A 789 1.75 0.45 32.48
N ASN A 790 2.68 1.38 32.64
CA ASN A 790 3.92 1.42 31.88
C ASN A 790 5.12 1.13 32.79
N MET A 791 6.25 0.85 32.17
CA MET A 791 7.52 0.63 32.84
C MET A 791 8.59 1.47 32.17
N ASP A 792 9.32 2.23 32.99
CA ASP A 792 10.49 3.02 32.59
C ASP A 792 11.78 2.33 33.10
N PHE A 793 12.91 3.02 33.01
CA PHE A 793 14.19 2.54 33.54
C PHE A 793 14.27 2.34 35.06
N SER A 794 13.23 2.72 35.83
CA SER A 794 13.15 2.30 37.24
C SER A 794 12.74 0.84 37.41
N LEU A 795 12.31 0.17 36.34
CA LEU A 795 11.90 -1.24 36.30
C LEU A 795 10.72 -1.56 37.25
N GLN A 796 9.90 -0.55 37.54
CA GLN A 796 8.69 -0.64 38.34
C GLN A 796 7.47 -0.39 37.47
N TRP A 797 6.39 -1.14 37.70
CA TRP A 797 5.10 -0.90 37.06
C TRP A 797 4.42 0.34 37.64
N LYS A 798 4.15 1.35 36.81
CA LYS A 798 3.54 2.62 37.22
C LYS A 798 2.34 2.95 36.34
N TYR A 799 1.40 3.72 36.87
CA TYR A 799 0.38 4.32 36.02
C TYR A 799 1.02 5.44 35.17
N PRO A 800 0.71 5.56 33.87
CA PRO A 800 1.34 6.57 33.02
C PRO A 800 1.10 7.99 33.57
N GLY A 801 2.18 8.76 33.72
CA GLY A 801 2.14 10.16 34.15
C GLY A 801 1.56 11.03 33.04
N ASP A 802 2.38 11.26 32.01
CA ASP A 802 2.03 11.98 30.78
C ASP A 802 1.30 11.06 29.81
N LYS A 803 0.01 11.38 29.60
CA LYS A 803 -0.92 10.58 28.79
C LYS A 803 -2.04 11.46 28.24
N GLU A 804 -2.56 11.08 27.09
CA GLU A 804 -3.72 11.69 26.48
C GLU A 804 -4.58 10.64 25.77
N THR A 805 -5.80 11.02 25.40
CA THR A 805 -6.67 10.19 24.58
C THR A 805 -6.52 10.55 23.12
N TYR A 806 -6.34 9.56 22.24
CA TYR A 806 -6.26 9.75 20.80
C TYR A 806 -7.38 8.98 20.10
N VAL A 807 -8.07 9.65 19.17
CA VAL A 807 -9.18 9.10 18.39
C VAL A 807 -9.07 9.53 16.93
N SER A 808 -9.11 8.58 16.00
CA SER A 808 -9.02 8.86 14.56
C SER A 808 -10.31 9.44 13.98
N GLU A 809 -11.48 8.93 14.39
CA GLU A 809 -12.81 9.33 13.88
C GLU A 809 -13.80 9.54 15.04
N LEU A 810 -13.73 10.69 15.70
CA LEU A 810 -14.50 11.02 16.93
C LEU A 810 -16.02 10.83 16.84
N GLN A 811 -16.59 10.88 15.64
CA GLN A 811 -18.03 10.71 15.41
C GLN A 811 -18.46 9.24 15.34
N CYS A 812 -17.53 8.33 15.02
CA CYS A 812 -17.83 6.90 14.79
C CYS A 812 -17.31 6.03 15.93
N TYR A 813 -16.11 6.35 16.42
CA TYR A 813 -15.45 5.67 17.52
C TYR A 813 -14.98 6.71 18.51
N ASN A 814 -15.01 6.40 19.80
CA ASN A 814 -14.58 7.34 20.82
C ASN A 814 -13.91 6.63 22.00
N THR A 815 -13.21 7.40 22.83
CA THR A 815 -12.55 6.92 24.04
C THR A 815 -12.76 7.87 25.21
N PHE A 816 -12.77 7.33 26.41
CA PHE A 816 -12.92 8.08 27.65
C PHE A 816 -12.01 7.50 28.72
N ASN A 817 -11.08 8.30 29.23
CA ASN A 817 -10.22 7.89 30.34
C ASN A 817 -10.89 8.24 31.68
N ALA A 818 -11.53 7.26 32.30
CA ALA A 818 -12.21 7.45 33.57
C ALA A 818 -11.19 7.45 34.73
N LEU A 819 -11.01 8.63 35.34
CA LEU A 819 -10.26 8.83 36.56
C LEU A 819 -11.25 8.97 37.73
N SER A 820 -11.57 7.87 38.42
CA SER A 820 -12.38 7.93 39.64
C SER A 820 -11.52 8.36 40.83
N GLY A 821 -12.14 8.87 41.90
CA GLY A 821 -11.48 9.59 43.02
C GLY A 821 -10.39 8.82 43.78
N PRO A 822 -9.84 9.39 44.88
CA PRO A 822 -8.70 8.80 45.59
C PRO A 822 -8.98 7.37 46.08
N GLY A 823 -8.38 6.36 45.42
CA GLY A 823 -8.47 4.95 45.79
C GLY A 823 -8.99 3.99 44.70
N ASP A 824 -9.57 4.49 43.61
CA ASP A 824 -10.08 3.66 42.50
C ASP A 824 -9.03 3.45 41.39
N GLU A 825 -8.99 2.26 40.80
CA GLU A 825 -8.10 1.96 39.65
C GLU A 825 -8.63 2.62 38.36
N PRO A 826 -7.79 3.35 37.61
CA PRO A 826 -8.19 4.01 36.37
C PRO A 826 -8.55 3.00 35.27
N ARG A 827 -9.53 3.37 34.43
CA ARG A 827 -9.99 2.58 33.28
C ARG A 827 -10.12 3.45 32.04
N LEU A 828 -9.59 2.96 30.93
CA LEU A 828 -9.89 3.51 29.62
C LEU A 828 -11.11 2.81 29.05
N PHE A 829 -12.17 3.55 28.73
CA PHE A 829 -13.31 3.04 27.95
C PHE A 829 -13.15 3.39 26.47
N PHE A 830 -13.51 2.49 25.57
CA PHE A 830 -13.47 2.70 24.13
C PHE A 830 -14.59 1.92 23.42
N GLY A 831 -15.01 2.39 22.24
CA GLY A 831 -15.99 1.68 21.41
C GLY A 831 -16.78 2.58 20.47
N GLY A 832 -17.84 2.00 19.89
CA GLY A 832 -18.76 2.62 18.93
C GLY A 832 -18.99 1.74 17.70
N SER A 833 -20.20 1.84 17.11
CA SER A 833 -20.48 1.80 15.66
C SER A 833 -21.99 1.77 15.39
N GLU A 834 -22.34 2.19 14.17
CA GLU A 834 -23.67 2.43 13.56
C GLU A 834 -24.21 3.87 13.69
N ASN A 835 -24.53 4.42 12.51
CA ASN A 835 -25.32 5.62 12.27
C ASN A 835 -26.76 5.37 12.74
N ASP A 836 -27.07 5.66 14.00
CA ASP A 836 -28.46 5.96 14.35
C ASP A 836 -28.66 7.47 14.24
N ASP A 837 -29.55 7.86 13.34
CA ASP A 837 -30.48 8.95 13.61
C ASP A 837 -31.09 8.67 14.98
N MET A 838 -30.51 9.19 16.06
CA MET A 838 -31.00 8.91 17.40
C MET A 838 -32.30 9.68 17.61
N VAL A 839 -33.39 9.06 17.20
CA VAL A 839 -34.68 9.10 17.88
C VAL A 839 -34.39 8.78 19.34
N ILE A 840 -34.20 9.80 20.17
CA ILE A 840 -34.41 9.64 21.61
C ILE A 840 -35.92 9.69 21.79
N GLY A 841 -36.49 8.49 21.84
CA GLY A 841 -37.82 8.29 22.40
C GLY A 841 -37.83 8.82 23.82
N ASP A 842 -38.93 9.48 24.14
CA ASP A 842 -39.34 9.85 25.49
C ASP A 842 -39.18 8.65 26.46
N ASP A 843 -38.91 8.96 27.73
CA ASP A 843 -38.94 8.04 28.89
C ASP A 843 -37.66 7.24 29.16
N ASP A 844 -36.60 7.93 29.61
CA ASP A 844 -35.84 7.63 30.85
C ASP A 844 -34.56 8.50 30.89
N GLU A 845 -34.73 9.83 31.04
CA GLU A 845 -33.66 10.74 31.45
C GLU A 845 -33.55 10.73 32.98
N ASP A 846 -32.69 9.87 33.52
CA ASP A 846 -32.06 10.14 34.80
C ASP A 846 -30.68 9.48 34.87
N TYR A 847 -29.66 10.33 35.03
CA TYR A 847 -28.22 10.04 35.16
C TYR A 847 -27.44 9.72 33.89
N LEU A 848 -27.02 10.76 33.16
CA LEU A 848 -25.60 11.05 32.80
C LEU A 848 -25.49 12.31 31.90
N SER A 849 -24.94 13.39 32.43
CA SER A 849 -24.10 14.30 31.64
C SER A 849 -23.10 15.02 32.56
N ASP A 850 -21.81 14.77 32.38
CA ASP A 850 -20.79 15.70 32.85
C ASP A 850 -20.79 16.89 31.89
N HIS A 851 -21.12 18.04 32.46
CA HIS A 851 -21.39 19.29 31.79
C HIS A 851 -20.09 19.95 31.29
N TRP A 852 -19.93 20.10 29.97
CA TRP A 852 -19.02 21.11 29.43
C TRP A 852 -19.79 22.42 29.30
N GLU A 853 -19.80 23.20 30.39
CA GLU A 853 -20.28 24.57 30.38
C GLU A 853 -19.15 25.50 29.92
N PHE A 854 -19.19 25.99 28.68
CA PHE A 854 -18.28 27.06 28.24
C PHE A 854 -18.77 28.41 28.79
N VAL A 855 -18.24 28.82 29.95
CA VAL A 855 -18.56 30.11 30.57
C VAL A 855 -17.59 31.18 30.08
N CYS A 856 -18.05 32.03 29.16
CA CYS A 856 -17.37 33.27 28.81
C CYS A 856 -17.77 34.36 29.80
N ASP A 857 -16.96 34.60 30.82
CA ASP A 857 -17.21 35.65 31.80
C ASP A 857 -16.60 36.98 31.30
N GLY A 858 -17.41 37.98 30.97
CA GLY A 858 -16.96 39.25 30.40
C GLY A 858 -17.63 40.42 31.11
N ASN A 859 -16.85 41.17 31.91
CA ASN A 859 -17.38 42.17 32.84
C ASN A 859 -16.79 43.56 32.59
N PRO A 860 -17.50 44.43 31.83
CA PRO A 860 -17.13 45.83 31.69
C PRO A 860 -17.41 46.60 32.99
N ARG A 861 -16.39 47.17 33.61
CA ARG A 861 -16.47 47.93 34.87
C ARG A 861 -15.77 49.27 34.75
N LYS A 862 -16.41 50.33 35.25
CA LYS A 862 -15.76 51.63 35.35
C LYS A 862 -14.85 51.70 36.58
N ASP A 863 -13.59 52.03 36.36
CA ASP A 863 -12.59 52.16 37.41
C ASP A 863 -12.67 53.54 38.10
N LYS A 864 -12.45 53.54 39.42
CA LYS A 864 -12.70 54.71 40.28
C LYS A 864 -11.56 55.74 40.21
N GLU A 865 -10.34 55.31 39.88
CA GLU A 865 -9.14 56.16 39.86
C GLU A 865 -8.80 56.66 38.46
N SER A 866 -8.82 55.76 37.48
CA SER A 866 -8.50 56.08 36.08
C SER A 866 -9.69 56.65 35.30
N THR A 867 -10.91 56.55 35.84
CA THR A 867 -12.20 56.87 35.21
C THR A 867 -12.55 56.01 33.99
N ASN A 868 -11.64 55.19 33.47
CA ASN A 868 -11.79 54.37 32.27
C ASN A 868 -12.73 53.17 32.49
N TRP A 869 -13.24 52.62 31.39
CA TRP A 869 -14.06 51.39 31.39
C TRP A 869 -13.17 50.19 31.11
N TRP A 870 -12.97 49.32 32.08
CA TRP A 870 -12.14 48.11 31.98
C TRP A 870 -12.98 46.89 31.63
N LEU A 871 -12.50 46.03 30.73
CA LEU A 871 -13.05 44.70 30.50
C LEU A 871 -12.25 43.68 31.30
N LEU A 872 -12.95 42.93 32.13
CA LEU A 872 -12.38 41.79 32.85
C LEU A 872 -12.93 40.48 32.27
N VAL A 873 -12.06 39.48 32.11
CA VAL A 873 -12.44 38.11 31.75
C VAL A 873 -11.94 37.17 32.84
N GLN A 874 -12.85 36.38 33.44
CA GLN A 874 -12.55 35.55 34.62
C GLN A 874 -11.85 36.33 35.75
N ALA A 875 -12.32 37.56 36.00
CA ALA A 875 -11.75 38.53 36.96
C ALA A 875 -10.34 39.08 36.63
N GLU A 876 -9.75 38.72 35.49
CA GLU A 876 -8.48 39.29 35.02
C GLU A 876 -8.72 40.47 34.05
N PRO A 877 -8.06 41.62 34.22
CA PRO A 877 -8.21 42.76 33.32
C PRO A 877 -7.59 42.47 31.95
N VAL A 878 -8.42 42.42 30.91
CA VAL A 878 -7.99 42.16 29.53
C VAL A 878 -7.70 43.45 28.76
N GLY A 879 -8.33 44.57 29.13
CA GLY A 879 -8.10 45.87 28.50
C GLY A 879 -9.09 46.95 28.97
N TYR A 880 -8.97 48.18 28.45
CA TYR A 880 -9.88 49.28 28.81
C TYR A 880 -10.20 50.24 27.67
N TRP A 881 -11.36 50.88 27.73
CA TRP A 881 -11.77 52.03 26.91
C TRP A 881 -11.61 53.33 27.70
N THR A 882 -10.99 54.33 27.08
CA THR A 882 -10.79 55.65 27.72
C THR A 882 -12.09 56.44 27.80
N THR A 883 -12.26 57.24 28.85
CA THR A 883 -13.46 58.09 29.01
C THR A 883 -13.65 59.12 27.89
N THR A 884 -12.57 59.53 27.25
CA THR A 884 -12.58 60.46 26.11
C THR A 884 -13.29 59.90 24.88
N LEU A 885 -13.46 58.58 24.77
CA LEU A 885 -14.21 57.94 23.67
C LEU A 885 -15.73 58.14 23.81
N PHE A 886 -16.21 58.53 24.99
CA PHE A 886 -17.63 58.53 25.30
C PHE A 886 -18.16 59.93 25.61
N THR A 887 -19.20 60.35 24.90
CA THR A 887 -19.90 61.62 25.17
C THR A 887 -20.92 61.47 26.30
N SER A 888 -21.63 60.33 26.36
CA SER A 888 -22.71 60.08 27.33
C SER A 888 -22.39 58.99 28.35
N LEU A 889 -21.47 58.06 28.05
CA LEU A 889 -21.01 57.00 28.96
C LEU A 889 -19.77 57.39 29.77
N SER A 890 -19.32 58.64 29.67
CA SER A 890 -18.14 59.16 30.39
C SER A 890 -18.32 59.18 31.89
N HIS A 891 -19.56 59.27 32.39
CA HIS A 891 -19.89 59.33 33.82
C HIS A 891 -20.50 58.02 34.34
N ARG A 892 -21.61 57.55 33.76
CA ARG A 892 -22.28 56.30 34.12
C ARG A 892 -23.04 55.73 32.91
N ALA A 893 -23.45 54.48 32.97
CA ALA A 893 -24.44 53.93 32.05
C ALA A 893 -25.86 54.25 32.53
N GLU A 894 -26.74 54.65 31.62
CA GLU A 894 -28.16 54.96 31.92
C GLU A 894 -29.10 53.79 31.56
N ALA A 895 -28.63 52.85 30.75
CA ALA A 895 -29.31 51.61 30.44
C ALA A 895 -28.28 50.47 30.38
N LEU A 896 -28.69 49.28 30.81
CA LEU A 896 -27.90 48.05 30.74
C LEU A 896 -28.71 47.02 29.97
N ALA A 897 -28.04 46.27 29.09
CA ALA A 897 -28.67 45.23 28.28
C ALA A 897 -27.72 44.03 28.19
N TRP A 898 -28.31 42.83 28.27
CA TRP A 898 -27.62 41.56 28.14
C TRP A 898 -28.38 40.72 27.12
N GLY A 899 -27.66 40.10 26.17
CA GLY A 899 -28.26 39.17 25.22
C GLY A 899 -27.48 39.03 23.91
N GLY A 900 -28.05 38.25 22.99
CA GLY A 900 -27.51 38.03 21.64
C GLY A 900 -27.94 39.11 20.65
N LYS A 901 -27.09 39.39 19.66
CA LYS A 901 -27.39 40.31 18.56
C LYS A 901 -26.97 39.73 17.23
N VAL A 902 -27.92 39.61 16.31
CA VAL A 902 -27.66 39.31 14.90
C VAL A 902 -27.84 40.59 14.09
N ILE A 903 -26.84 40.98 13.30
CA ILE A 903 -26.92 42.14 12.40
C ILE A 903 -26.83 41.62 10.97
N ASN A 904 -27.85 41.93 10.17
CA ASN A 904 -27.84 41.69 8.74
C ASN A 904 -27.88 43.03 8.00
N SER A 905 -26.82 43.36 7.26
CA SER A 905 -26.67 44.65 6.57
C SER A 905 -27.35 44.71 5.19
N ALA A 906 -28.00 43.65 4.73
CA ALA A 906 -28.77 43.65 3.49
C ALA A 906 -30.19 44.19 3.72
N HIS A 907 -30.46 45.46 3.41
CA HIS A 907 -31.81 46.04 3.53
C HIS A 907 -32.62 46.00 2.22
N MET A 908 -33.84 45.48 2.38
CA MET A 908 -35.10 45.90 1.73
C MET A 908 -35.23 45.75 0.20
N GLY A 909 -35.45 44.52 -0.25
CA GLY A 909 -36.29 44.23 -1.42
C GLY A 909 -37.58 43.58 -0.94
N ALA A 910 -38.74 43.97 -1.51
CA ALA A 910 -40.10 43.68 -1.03
C ALA A 910 -40.54 42.18 -1.05
N HIS A 911 -39.60 41.24 -1.04
CA HIS A 911 -39.79 39.81 -0.80
C HIS A 911 -38.57 39.28 -0.01
N GLY A 912 -38.48 39.60 1.29
CA GLY A 912 -37.29 39.35 2.10
C GLY A 912 -37.33 38.01 2.83
N GLN A 913 -36.43 37.09 2.50
CA GLN A 913 -36.13 35.92 3.35
C GLN A 913 -35.26 36.35 4.54
N HIS A 914 -35.55 35.81 5.71
CA HIS A 914 -34.77 36.03 6.93
C HIS A 914 -33.37 35.39 6.83
N THR A 915 -32.41 35.87 7.62
CA THR A 915 -31.02 35.37 7.59
C THR A 915 -30.92 33.94 8.13
N GLN A 916 -30.07 33.10 7.54
CA GLN A 916 -29.74 31.76 8.06
C GLN A 916 -28.76 31.80 9.25
N THR A 917 -28.33 33.00 9.66
CA THR A 917 -27.39 33.16 10.78
C THR A 917 -28.05 32.80 12.10
N ASP A 918 -27.49 31.85 12.82
CA ASP A 918 -27.95 31.44 14.14
C ASP A 918 -27.59 32.48 15.21
N MET A 919 -28.44 32.59 16.24
CA MET A 919 -28.13 33.33 17.45
C MET A 919 -27.63 32.35 18.53
N GLY A 920 -26.48 32.66 19.15
CA GLY A 920 -25.91 31.79 20.18
C GLY A 920 -25.49 30.43 19.62
N SER A 921 -26.01 29.35 20.20
CA SER A 921 -25.73 27.97 19.78
C SER A 921 -26.65 27.45 18.65
N GLY A 922 -27.61 28.27 18.17
CA GLY A 922 -28.59 27.86 17.16
C GLY A 922 -29.71 26.93 17.66
N HIS A 923 -29.57 26.35 18.85
CA HIS A 923 -30.61 25.53 19.48
C HIS A 923 -31.67 26.38 20.19
N PHE A 924 -32.94 25.96 20.12
CA PHE A 924 -34.03 26.67 20.79
C PHE A 924 -33.99 26.49 22.31
N LEU A 925 -34.51 27.49 23.02
CA LEU A 925 -34.58 27.56 24.49
C LEU A 925 -35.27 26.36 25.18
N THR A 926 -36.16 25.64 24.50
CA THR A 926 -36.80 24.42 25.04
C THR A 926 -35.82 23.25 25.25
N MET A 927 -34.64 23.32 24.63
CA MET A 927 -33.59 22.31 24.77
C MET A 927 -32.68 22.52 26.00
N GLY A 928 -32.99 23.51 26.84
CA GLY A 928 -32.32 23.76 28.11
C GLY A 928 -30.88 24.27 27.99
N ASN A 929 -30.25 24.51 29.14
CA ASN A 929 -28.87 25.02 29.27
C ASN A 929 -27.77 24.10 28.72
N LEU A 930 -28.05 22.81 28.50
CA LEU A 930 -27.07 21.89 27.93
C LEU A 930 -26.92 22.05 26.41
N ARG A 931 -27.83 22.77 25.76
CA ARG A 931 -27.83 22.95 24.29
C ARG A 931 -28.06 24.40 23.86
N ALA A 932 -28.89 25.16 24.58
CA ALA A 932 -29.15 26.57 24.29
C ALA A 932 -28.12 27.49 24.98
N SER A 933 -27.59 28.46 24.24
CA SER A 933 -26.71 29.49 24.81
C SER A 933 -27.45 30.37 25.82
N PHE A 934 -26.80 30.67 26.95
CA PHE A 934 -27.36 31.47 28.04
C PHE A 934 -26.36 32.46 28.62
N ILE A 935 -26.89 33.46 29.33
CA ILE A 935 -26.15 34.40 30.15
C ILE A 935 -26.67 34.24 31.59
N ARG A 936 -25.80 33.91 32.54
CA ARG A 936 -26.13 33.75 33.96
C ARG A 936 -25.31 34.68 34.84
N GLY A 937 -25.68 34.81 36.11
CA GLY A 937 -24.97 35.67 37.07
C GLY A 937 -25.13 37.16 36.79
N ILE A 938 -26.27 37.57 36.21
CA ILE A 938 -26.48 38.97 35.79
C ILE A 938 -26.56 39.88 37.02
N GLN A 939 -25.61 40.81 37.11
CA GLN A 939 -25.46 41.78 38.19
C GLN A 939 -24.98 43.11 37.63
N PHE A 940 -25.18 44.20 38.38
CA PHE A 940 -24.64 45.51 38.02
C PHE A 940 -24.04 46.20 39.24
N ILE A 941 -23.13 47.15 39.00
CA ILE A 941 -22.51 47.95 40.05
C ILE A 941 -23.21 49.31 40.09
N ASP A 942 -23.71 49.70 41.26
CA ASP A 942 -24.35 51.01 41.46
C ASP A 942 -23.33 52.16 41.60
N ASP A 943 -23.84 53.38 41.69
CA ASP A 943 -23.05 54.60 41.86
C ASP A 943 -22.25 54.66 43.17
N LYS A 944 -22.55 53.76 44.12
CA LYS A 944 -21.82 53.56 45.37
C LYS A 944 -20.81 52.42 45.29
N PHE A 945 -20.56 51.88 44.10
CA PHE A 945 -19.64 50.78 43.82
C PHE A 945 -20.00 49.45 44.49
N PHE A 946 -21.27 49.26 44.83
CA PHE A 946 -21.73 47.96 45.30
C PHE A 946 -22.33 47.17 44.15
N THR A 947 -22.03 45.88 44.14
CA THR A 947 -22.72 44.92 43.28
C THR A 947 -24.17 44.77 43.75
N ARG A 948 -25.10 44.88 42.80
CA ARG A 948 -26.54 44.80 42.98
C ARG A 948 -27.10 43.75 42.04
N ILE A 949 -28.18 43.12 42.50
CA ILE A 949 -28.98 42.17 41.76
C ILE A 949 -30.27 42.89 41.34
N LEU A 950 -30.75 42.65 40.12
CA LEU A 950 -31.95 43.28 39.56
C LEU A 950 -33.23 42.73 40.22
N TRP A 951 -34.29 43.54 40.23
CA TRP A 951 -35.61 43.11 40.75
C TRP A 951 -36.56 42.68 39.62
N PHE A 952 -36.39 43.23 38.41
CA PHE A 952 -37.10 42.81 37.20
C PHE A 952 -36.29 43.21 35.96
N LEU A 953 -36.41 42.43 34.88
CA LEU A 953 -35.84 42.70 33.56
C LEU A 953 -36.99 42.82 32.54
N VAL A 954 -36.85 43.69 31.55
CA VAL A 954 -37.84 43.85 30.47
C VAL A 954 -37.29 43.23 29.19
N PRO A 955 -37.88 42.14 28.67
CA PRO A 955 -37.41 41.53 27.42
C PRO A 955 -37.74 42.41 26.21
N ASN A 956 -36.80 42.53 25.27
CA ASN A 956 -37.00 43.25 24.01
C ASN A 956 -36.46 42.40 22.85
N ILE A 957 -37.35 41.86 22.02
CA ILE A 957 -37.03 40.94 20.93
C ILE A 957 -37.67 41.45 19.64
N THR A 958 -36.87 41.58 18.59
CA THR A 958 -37.31 42.13 17.30
C THR A 958 -37.94 41.08 16.36
N ASN A 959 -37.60 39.79 16.50
CA ASN A 959 -38.19 38.71 15.70
C ASN A 959 -38.39 37.42 16.50
N LYS A 960 -39.49 37.37 17.28
CA LYS A 960 -39.79 36.30 18.24
C LYS A 960 -39.98 34.90 17.63
N ASN A 961 -40.29 34.82 16.34
CA ASN A 961 -40.56 33.54 15.66
C ASN A 961 -39.27 32.77 15.30
N CYS A 962 -38.14 33.47 15.21
CA CYS A 962 -36.83 32.86 14.90
C CYS A 962 -35.95 32.70 16.14
N TYR A 963 -36.10 33.63 17.07
CA TYR A 963 -35.25 33.77 18.23
C TYR A 963 -36.15 33.88 19.44
N GLY A 964 -36.22 32.81 20.22
CA GLY A 964 -37.27 32.64 21.22
C GLY A 964 -37.07 33.47 22.50
N GLU A 965 -38.09 33.43 23.36
CA GLU A 965 -38.24 34.19 24.60
C GLU A 965 -37.92 33.35 25.85
N ASN A 966 -37.29 33.95 26.87
CA ASN A 966 -37.69 33.70 28.26
C ASN A 966 -37.62 35.03 29.03
N GLU A 967 -38.58 35.29 29.93
CA GLU A 967 -38.42 36.34 30.93
C GLU A 967 -37.23 35.96 31.82
N GLY A 968 -36.41 36.93 32.25
CA GLY A 968 -35.29 36.60 33.14
C GLY A 968 -35.82 35.83 34.36
N GLU A 969 -35.18 34.72 34.71
CA GLU A 969 -35.58 33.90 35.84
C GLU A 969 -34.50 33.97 36.93
N VAL A 970 -34.93 33.83 38.20
CA VAL A 970 -34.03 33.81 39.36
C VAL A 970 -33.90 32.38 39.86
N SER A 971 -32.70 31.83 39.76
CA SER A 971 -32.35 30.53 40.34
C SER A 971 -31.42 30.71 41.54
N ALA A 972 -31.55 29.82 42.54
CA ALA A 972 -30.70 29.80 43.73
C ALA A 972 -29.21 29.59 43.39
N ASP A 973 -28.93 28.82 42.33
CA ASP A 973 -27.57 28.44 41.94
C ASP A 973 -27.00 29.35 40.83
N TRP A 974 -27.85 29.94 39.99
CA TRP A 974 -27.43 30.70 38.79
C TRP A 974 -27.64 32.21 38.90
N GLY A 975 -28.28 32.68 39.98
CA GLY A 975 -28.73 34.07 40.09
C GLY A 975 -29.76 34.41 39.01
N TRP A 976 -29.78 35.67 38.56
CA TRP A 976 -30.54 36.04 37.36
C TRP A 976 -29.85 35.50 36.12
N PHE A 977 -30.61 34.82 35.26
CA PHE A 977 -30.15 34.30 33.98
C PHE A 977 -31.17 34.48 32.86
N LEU A 978 -30.70 34.41 31.61
CA LEU A 978 -31.53 34.44 30.40
C LEU A 978 -30.92 33.58 29.30
N TYR A 979 -31.75 33.03 28.42
CA TYR A 979 -31.31 32.32 27.21
C TYR A 979 -31.25 33.27 26.01
N CYS A 980 -30.26 33.08 25.15
CA CYS A 980 -30.08 33.84 23.90
C CYS A 980 -29.70 32.89 22.77
N ALA A 981 -30.68 32.11 22.30
CA ALA A 981 -30.45 31.10 21.29
C ALA A 981 -31.65 30.91 20.34
N GLY A 982 -31.37 30.52 19.10
CA GLY A 982 -32.37 30.20 18.07
C GLY A 982 -31.76 30.14 16.68
N SER A 983 -32.39 29.36 15.79
CA SER A 983 -31.84 29.13 14.44
C SER A 983 -32.40 30.08 13.40
N GLY A 984 -31.52 30.69 12.60
CA GLY A 984 -31.92 31.58 11.51
C GLY A 984 -32.53 30.84 10.31
N GLY A 985 -32.19 29.56 10.14
CA GLY A 985 -32.65 28.70 9.04
C GLY A 985 -33.97 27.96 9.29
N TRP A 986 -34.65 28.21 10.41
CA TRP A 986 -35.85 27.48 10.80
C TRP A 986 -37.06 27.78 9.89
N LEU A 987 -37.90 26.78 9.63
CA LEU A 987 -38.92 26.82 8.57
C LEU A 987 -39.99 27.93 8.75
N ASP A 988 -40.29 28.36 9.98
CA ASP A 988 -41.27 29.42 10.26
C ASP A 988 -40.65 30.83 10.37
N CYS A 989 -39.39 31.02 9.96
CA CYS A 989 -38.70 32.32 9.96
C CYS A 989 -39.09 33.30 8.83
N LYS A 990 -40.27 33.16 8.21
CA LYS A 990 -40.66 33.94 7.01
C LYS A 990 -41.38 35.25 7.30
#